data_AF-A0A1G6YF39-F1
#
_entry.id   AF-A0A1G6YF39-F1
#
_cell.length_a   1.000
_cell.length_b   1.000
_cell.length_c   1.000
_cell.angle_alpha   90.00
_cell.angle_beta   90.00
_cell.angle_gamma   90.00
#
_symmetry.space_group_name_H-M   'P 1'
#
loop_
_entity.id
_entity.type
_entity.pdbx_description
1 polymer ?
#
loop_
_entity_poly.entity_id
_entity_poly.type
_entity_poly.pdbx_seq_one_letter_code
_entity_poly.pdbx_strand_id
1 'polypeptide(L)'
;MRVVPFLAITAVTVLLIYLLNRPIGDKVPMPLGSFLNPQTGFWQNAEDTAAGFNEALSFPQLKGKVSVYFDERLVPHVFAERDEDLYFVQGYLHAKFRLFQMDLQTRAAEGRVSEIAGVKAINYDREQRRLGMKFAAENSLQAMEKDARSLQIYSAYTAGINAYIHSLKKSGLPLEYKILDFEPEEWTNLRTALLLKMMAKMLASGTEKDLAYTRLHQVFSTGQLNALYPQVPDSLKPIVPPGTLFPAPGVSPVTPADADTAYFKEVPPVTAFEQSTPDPDNGSNNWVVAGSKTAGKAPILANDPHLELSLPSIWYEMQLSTPQGRAYGATLPGSPYIIIGFNDSIAWGVTNAQRDVKDYFAIRFKNSRRNEYWFHQQWKPAQQRIEAIGVKGRPTIYDTVAYTVFGPVMYDETFRDTLTQNNGLAVKWAAHHTGDDGNTFYLLNRAKNYEDYVNAIRLFECPGQNFVFASKSDTIALWQQGKFPARWNNQGMYVMPGTDSRYDWQALIPQAENPHAVNPGRGYLFSANQRPADARYPYYIPGAYITPRAGAIDQYLGSMNHITVQDMMELQNNYFNIMARDMVPLMLKYTDEDRLSAPARKYYSMVKDWDLFAGPSSAGQTVYQVWMDSLLVNIWQDELGRAGFKVELPAEQTLMELLEKDSTVMGYVDNINTAARETIHTQMTDALNKTAVLMEGLEKDGKLEWAKFKDVSIYHLLGNALLPFARTGLNVGGWSNIINAVKKSHGPSWRMVVQLSTPTEAYGVYPGGQSGNPGSRFYDNAIDTWASGKYYRLWFMSEGEERDTRVKWRMDFSKG
;
A
#
# COMPACT_ATOMS: atom_id res chain seq x y z
N MET A 1 -24.94 32.50 -56.45
CA MET A 1 -25.50 31.75 -55.29
C MET A 1 -24.43 31.04 -54.44
N ARG A 2 -23.23 31.62 -54.23
CA ARG A 2 -22.16 30.98 -53.41
C ARG A 2 -22.23 31.31 -51.91
N VAL A 3 -23.00 32.34 -51.55
CA VAL A 3 -23.14 32.80 -50.16
C VAL A 3 -23.88 31.78 -49.29
N VAL A 4 -24.94 31.14 -49.80
CA VAL A 4 -25.70 30.15 -49.03
C VAL A 4 -24.87 28.89 -48.71
N PRO A 5 -24.18 28.26 -49.68
CA PRO A 5 -23.26 27.16 -49.37
C PRO A 5 -22.12 27.57 -48.43
N PHE A 6 -21.57 28.78 -48.59
CA PHE A 6 -20.53 29.30 -47.70
C PHE A 6 -21.02 29.45 -46.26
N LEU A 7 -22.19 30.06 -46.05
CA LEU A 7 -22.79 30.24 -44.72
C LEU A 7 -23.15 28.89 -44.08
N ALA A 8 -23.70 27.95 -44.87
CA ALA A 8 -24.03 26.61 -44.40
C ALA A 8 -22.77 25.84 -43.96
N ILE A 9 -21.72 25.82 -44.78
CA ILE A 9 -20.44 25.18 -44.45
C ILE A 9 -19.80 25.85 -43.23
N THR A 10 -19.84 27.18 -43.15
CA THR A 10 -19.30 27.92 -42.00
C THR A 10 -20.06 27.55 -40.72
N ALA A 11 -21.39 27.54 -40.76
CA ALA A 11 -22.21 27.16 -39.61
C ALA A 11 -21.95 25.72 -39.16
N VAL A 12 -21.89 24.77 -40.11
CA VAL A 12 -21.54 23.37 -39.82
C VAL A 12 -20.14 23.26 -39.23
N THR A 13 -19.16 23.98 -39.78
CA THR A 13 -17.78 23.96 -39.29
C THR A 13 -17.70 24.52 -37.86
N VAL A 14 -18.34 25.67 -37.60
CA VAL A 14 -18.40 26.26 -36.26
C VAL A 14 -19.11 25.32 -35.27
N LEU A 15 -20.21 24.69 -35.70
CA LEU A 15 -20.93 23.72 -34.88
C LEU A 15 -20.06 22.49 -34.56
N LEU A 16 -19.35 21.94 -35.55
CA LEU A 16 -18.44 20.82 -35.35
C LEU A 16 -17.29 21.19 -34.43
N ILE A 17 -16.68 22.37 -34.60
CA ILE A 17 -15.63 22.86 -33.69
C ILE A 17 -16.20 22.99 -32.27
N TYR A 18 -17.38 23.55 -32.11
CA TYR A 18 -18.02 23.71 -30.80
C TYR A 18 -18.35 22.36 -30.15
N LEU A 19 -18.95 21.42 -30.89
CA LEU A 19 -19.34 20.11 -30.37
C LEU A 19 -18.13 19.23 -30.06
N LEU A 20 -17.13 19.18 -30.95
CA LEU A 20 -15.96 18.32 -30.79
C LEU A 20 -14.99 18.85 -29.72
N ASN A 21 -14.97 20.15 -29.42
CA ASN A 21 -14.19 20.69 -28.30
C ASN A 21 -14.91 20.60 -26.94
N ARG A 22 -16.06 19.93 -26.87
CA ARG A 22 -16.70 19.59 -25.60
C ARG A 22 -16.47 18.12 -25.27
N PRO A 23 -16.36 17.75 -23.99
CA PRO A 23 -16.22 16.36 -23.59
C PRO A 23 -17.38 15.49 -24.10
N ILE A 24 -17.07 14.46 -24.89
CA ILE A 24 -18.02 13.45 -25.39
C ILE A 24 -17.73 12.09 -24.74
N GLY A 25 -18.77 11.34 -24.36
CA GLY A 25 -18.67 9.97 -23.85
C GLY A 25 -18.89 9.84 -22.33
N ASP A 26 -19.35 8.65 -21.90
CA ASP A 26 -19.80 8.42 -20.52
C ASP A 26 -18.73 7.82 -19.59
N LYS A 27 -17.71 7.17 -20.17
CA LYS A 27 -16.61 6.52 -19.43
C LYS A 27 -15.41 7.45 -19.25
N VAL A 28 -14.99 8.12 -20.32
CA VAL A 28 -13.93 9.13 -20.34
C VAL A 28 -14.42 10.29 -21.19
N PRO A 29 -15.01 11.33 -20.58
CA PRO A 29 -15.50 12.49 -21.33
C PRO A 29 -14.30 13.23 -21.94
N MET A 30 -14.14 13.17 -23.26
CA MET A 30 -12.95 13.67 -23.95
C MET A 30 -13.30 14.73 -25.00
N PRO A 31 -12.62 15.88 -25.05
CA PRO A 31 -12.81 16.89 -26.08
C PRO A 31 -12.08 16.48 -27.37
N LEU A 32 -12.72 15.68 -28.22
CA LEU A 32 -12.12 15.08 -29.43
C LEU A 32 -11.41 16.09 -30.35
N GLY A 33 -11.94 17.31 -30.48
CA GLY A 33 -11.36 18.35 -31.34
C GLY A 33 -9.97 18.79 -30.89
N SER A 34 -9.82 19.15 -29.61
CA SER A 34 -8.54 19.55 -29.03
C SER A 34 -7.62 18.35 -28.81
N PHE A 35 -8.19 17.20 -28.44
CA PHE A 35 -7.46 15.96 -28.23
C PHE A 35 -6.80 15.45 -29.52
N LEU A 36 -7.52 15.45 -30.66
CA LEU A 36 -7.00 14.99 -31.95
C LEU A 36 -6.17 16.04 -32.70
N ASN A 37 -6.00 17.24 -32.15
CA ASN A 37 -5.24 18.31 -32.78
C ASN A 37 -3.77 17.90 -32.99
N PRO A 38 -3.21 17.97 -34.21
CA PRO A 38 -1.86 17.49 -34.48
C PRO A 38 -0.76 18.30 -33.79
N GLN A 39 -1.00 19.58 -33.45
CA GLN A 39 0.00 20.49 -32.86
C GLN A 39 0.01 20.45 -31.33
N THR A 40 -1.13 20.15 -30.70
CA THR A 40 -1.29 20.26 -29.24
C THR A 40 -1.95 19.05 -28.59
N GLY A 41 -2.56 18.17 -29.38
CA GLY A 41 -3.27 16.98 -28.94
C GLY A 41 -2.35 15.83 -28.58
N PHE A 42 -2.92 14.62 -28.50
CA PHE A 42 -2.23 13.43 -27.99
C PHE A 42 -1.05 12.97 -28.86
N TRP A 43 -1.05 13.31 -30.15
CA TRP A 43 0.05 13.00 -31.08
C TRP A 43 1.41 13.53 -30.59
N GLN A 44 1.40 14.62 -29.83
CA GLN A 44 2.60 15.24 -29.27
C GLN A 44 3.17 14.48 -28.07
N ASN A 45 2.45 13.49 -27.53
CA ASN A 45 2.92 12.63 -26.44
C ASN A 45 3.66 11.38 -26.93
N ALA A 46 3.67 11.09 -28.23
CA ALA A 46 4.49 10.01 -28.77
C ALA A 46 5.97 10.41 -28.72
N GLU A 47 6.80 9.61 -28.05
CA GLU A 47 8.25 9.84 -27.99
C GLU A 47 8.94 9.17 -29.17
N ASP A 48 9.90 9.88 -29.78
CA ASP A 48 10.77 9.28 -30.78
C ASP A 48 11.68 8.23 -30.11
N THR A 49 11.63 7.00 -30.61
CA THR A 49 12.48 5.90 -30.13
C THR A 49 13.98 6.16 -30.27
N ALA A 50 14.39 7.08 -31.16
CA ALA A 50 15.76 7.53 -31.34
C ALA A 50 16.11 8.79 -30.54
N ALA A 51 15.12 9.51 -29.98
CA ALA A 51 15.40 10.69 -29.19
C ALA A 51 16.16 10.34 -27.90
N GLY A 52 17.13 11.18 -27.57
CA GLY A 52 17.87 11.11 -26.32
C GLY A 52 17.37 12.11 -25.28
N PHE A 53 17.76 11.89 -24.02
CA PHE A 53 17.42 12.77 -22.89
C PHE A 53 18.55 13.75 -22.57
N ASN A 54 19.27 14.20 -23.61
CA ASN A 54 20.36 15.16 -23.46
C ASN A 54 19.79 16.57 -23.41
N GLU A 55 19.99 17.27 -22.29
CA GLU A 55 19.48 18.63 -22.09
C GLU A 55 20.48 19.47 -21.29
N ALA A 56 20.51 20.78 -21.53
CA ALA A 56 21.21 21.75 -20.72
C ALA A 56 20.20 22.79 -20.26
N LEU A 57 19.93 22.84 -18.96
CA LEU A 57 18.87 23.64 -18.35
C LEU A 57 19.49 24.64 -17.37
N SER A 58 18.89 25.83 -17.31
CA SER A 58 19.35 26.88 -16.40
C SER A 58 18.20 27.45 -15.60
N PHE A 59 18.35 27.49 -14.28
CA PHE A 59 17.33 27.95 -13.36
C PHE A 59 17.92 28.91 -12.32
N PRO A 60 17.29 30.06 -12.05
CA PRO A 60 17.81 31.05 -11.09
C PRO A 60 17.82 30.53 -9.63
N GLN A 61 17.06 29.49 -9.33
CA GLN A 61 16.99 28.86 -8.00
C GLN A 61 18.24 28.04 -7.66
N LEU A 62 18.98 27.58 -8.67
CA LEU A 62 20.15 26.73 -8.48
C LEU A 62 21.35 27.55 -8.00
N LYS A 63 22.12 26.98 -7.07
CA LYS A 63 23.28 27.66 -6.48
C LYS A 63 24.61 27.07 -6.96
N GLY A 64 24.64 25.78 -7.28
CA GLY A 64 25.78 25.03 -7.80
C GLY A 64 25.42 24.28 -9.08
N LYS A 65 26.34 23.42 -9.53
CA LYS A 65 26.11 22.55 -10.70
C LYS A 65 25.43 21.25 -10.27
N VAL A 66 24.55 20.76 -11.14
CA VAL A 66 24.01 19.39 -11.05
C VAL A 66 24.14 18.72 -12.41
N SER A 67 24.66 17.50 -12.42
CA SER A 67 24.68 16.64 -13.60
C SER A 67 23.88 15.37 -13.31
N VAL A 68 23.00 15.03 -14.25
CA VAL A 68 22.19 13.81 -14.21
C VAL A 68 22.64 12.92 -15.36
N TYR A 69 23.11 11.73 -15.03
CA TYR A 69 23.46 10.71 -16.00
C TYR A 69 22.35 9.67 -16.05
N PHE A 70 21.92 9.28 -17.24
CA PHE A 70 20.89 8.27 -17.41
C PHE A 70 21.49 6.99 -18.00
N ASP A 71 21.13 5.86 -17.41
CA ASP A 71 21.42 4.54 -17.96
C ASP A 71 20.43 4.16 -19.08
N GLU A 72 20.62 2.98 -19.67
CA GLU A 72 19.75 2.44 -20.74
C GLU A 72 18.31 2.16 -20.33
N ARG A 73 18.00 2.14 -19.03
CA ARG A 73 16.65 1.98 -18.47
C ARG A 73 16.01 3.31 -18.08
N LEU A 74 16.69 4.43 -18.37
CA LEU A 74 16.31 5.79 -17.97
C LEU A 74 16.40 6.01 -16.44
N VAL A 75 17.28 5.30 -15.75
CA VAL A 75 17.55 5.55 -14.32
C VAL A 75 18.48 6.74 -14.17
N PRO A 76 18.04 7.83 -13.50
CA PRO A 76 18.89 8.99 -13.24
C PRO A 76 19.86 8.75 -12.08
N HIS A 77 21.12 9.06 -12.35
CA HIS A 77 22.17 9.20 -11.36
C HIS A 77 22.48 10.69 -11.21
N VAL A 78 21.95 11.29 -10.13
CA VAL A 78 22.03 12.73 -9.86
C VAL A 78 23.28 13.02 -9.02
N PHE A 79 24.16 13.87 -9.53
CA PHE A 79 25.34 14.39 -8.84
C PHE A 79 25.22 15.90 -8.69
N ALA A 80 25.14 16.38 -7.45
CA ALA A 80 24.99 17.80 -7.13
C ALA A 80 26.06 18.27 -6.16
N GLU A 81 26.53 19.51 -6.33
CA GLU A 81 27.47 20.14 -5.39
C GLU A 81 26.83 20.49 -4.03
N ARG A 82 25.49 20.57 -3.99
CA ARG A 82 24.71 20.98 -2.81
C ARG A 82 23.42 20.17 -2.68
N ASP A 83 23.02 19.94 -1.42
CA ASP A 83 21.78 19.23 -1.08
C ASP A 83 20.53 19.95 -1.64
N GLU A 84 20.45 21.28 -1.60
CA GLU A 84 19.26 21.97 -2.11
C GLU A 84 19.10 21.79 -3.63
N ASP A 85 20.20 21.85 -4.37
CA ASP A 85 20.20 21.67 -5.81
C ASP A 85 19.88 20.21 -6.18
N LEU A 86 20.34 19.24 -5.36
CA LEU A 86 19.97 17.82 -5.47
C LEU A 86 18.46 17.63 -5.40
N TYR A 87 17.81 18.18 -4.37
CA TYR A 87 16.37 18.00 -4.15
C TYR A 87 15.54 18.80 -5.15
N PHE A 88 16.01 19.97 -5.61
CA PHE A 88 15.42 20.67 -6.75
C PHE A 88 15.39 19.77 -7.99
N VAL A 89 16.52 19.17 -8.36
CA VAL A 89 16.58 18.30 -9.55
C VAL A 89 15.77 17.02 -9.35
N GLN A 90 15.72 16.45 -8.13
CA GLN A 90 14.83 15.32 -7.83
C GLN A 90 13.36 15.69 -8.10
N GLY A 91 12.92 16.86 -7.63
CA GLY A 91 11.57 17.37 -7.88
C GLY A 91 11.28 17.60 -9.37
N TYR A 92 12.23 18.21 -10.08
CA TYR A 92 12.13 18.42 -11.52
C TYR A 92 11.99 17.09 -12.28
N LEU A 93 12.80 16.08 -11.97
CA LEU A 93 12.75 14.78 -12.64
C LEU A 93 11.47 14.00 -12.30
N HIS A 94 11.04 14.00 -11.03
CA HIS A 94 9.76 13.39 -10.65
C HIS A 94 8.60 14.04 -11.44
N ALA A 95 8.56 15.36 -11.57
CA ALA A 95 7.55 16.04 -12.39
C ALA A 95 7.70 15.71 -13.88
N LYS A 96 8.92 15.77 -14.43
CA LYS A 96 9.20 15.50 -15.84
C LYS A 96 8.66 14.16 -16.31
N PHE A 97 8.76 13.13 -15.47
CA PHE A 97 8.36 11.78 -15.83
C PHE A 97 7.01 11.36 -15.25
N ARG A 98 6.55 11.94 -14.12
CA ARG A 98 5.43 11.43 -13.31
C ARG A 98 4.41 12.50 -12.88
N LEU A 99 4.37 13.67 -13.51
CA LEU A 99 3.50 14.80 -13.09
C LEU A 99 2.04 14.41 -12.86
N PHE A 100 1.39 13.71 -13.81
CA PHE A 100 -0.02 13.35 -13.65
C PHE A 100 -0.26 12.39 -12.47
N GLN A 101 0.63 11.41 -12.28
CA GLN A 101 0.57 10.49 -11.14
C GLN A 101 0.60 11.25 -9.82
N MET A 102 1.56 12.16 -9.68
CA MET A 102 1.71 13.02 -8.50
C MET A 102 0.46 13.87 -8.28
N ASP A 103 -0.10 14.45 -9.35
CA ASP A 103 -1.26 15.33 -9.24
C ASP A 103 -2.52 14.56 -8.79
N LEU A 104 -2.81 13.45 -9.47
CA LEU A 104 -3.97 12.61 -9.16
C LEU A 104 -3.93 12.07 -7.73
N GLN A 105 -2.78 11.56 -7.28
CA GLN A 105 -2.63 10.97 -5.95
C GLN A 105 -2.91 11.98 -4.84
N THR A 106 -2.42 13.21 -4.94
CA THR A 106 -2.66 14.20 -3.89
C THR A 106 -4.04 14.84 -3.99
N ARG A 107 -4.67 14.92 -5.18
CA ARG A 107 -6.10 15.24 -5.30
C ARG A 107 -6.96 14.17 -4.63
N ALA A 108 -6.61 12.90 -4.83
CA ALA A 108 -7.26 11.78 -4.17
C ALA A 108 -7.05 11.81 -2.66
N ALA A 109 -5.88 12.23 -2.17
CA ALA A 109 -5.60 12.34 -0.74
C ALA A 109 -6.38 13.49 -0.10
N GLU A 110 -6.45 14.64 -0.77
CA GLU A 110 -7.16 15.81 -0.24
C GLU A 110 -8.68 15.63 -0.28
N GLY A 111 -9.20 14.77 -1.15
CA GLY A 111 -10.63 14.71 -1.46
C GLY A 111 -11.04 15.82 -2.42
N ARG A 112 -10.44 15.80 -3.63
CA ARG A 112 -10.69 16.71 -4.76
C ARG A 112 -10.90 15.96 -6.08
N VAL A 113 -11.21 14.66 -6.04
CA VAL A 113 -11.41 13.84 -7.24
C VAL A 113 -12.68 14.26 -7.98
N SER A 114 -13.70 14.82 -7.31
CA SER A 114 -14.91 15.32 -7.99
C SER A 114 -14.66 16.54 -8.85
N GLU A 115 -13.55 17.27 -8.66
CA GLU A 115 -13.14 18.35 -9.57
C GLU A 115 -12.82 17.83 -10.98
N ILE A 116 -12.38 16.57 -11.08
CA ILE A 116 -12.01 15.93 -12.36
C ILE A 116 -13.03 14.88 -12.81
N ALA A 117 -13.57 14.08 -11.90
CA ALA A 117 -14.48 12.96 -12.18
C ALA A 117 -15.97 13.31 -11.99
N GLY A 118 -16.27 14.52 -11.47
CA GLY A 118 -17.64 15.00 -11.27
C GLY A 118 -18.38 14.27 -10.14
N VAL A 119 -19.70 14.19 -10.29
CA VAL A 119 -20.65 13.77 -9.23
C VAL A 119 -20.34 12.38 -8.65
N LYS A 120 -19.80 11.45 -9.46
CA LYS A 120 -19.50 10.08 -9.04
C LYS A 120 -18.46 10.00 -7.92
N ALA A 121 -17.60 11.01 -7.79
CA ALA A 121 -16.52 11.05 -6.80
C ALA A 121 -16.83 11.87 -5.54
N ILE A 122 -18.00 12.53 -5.44
CA ILE A 122 -18.34 13.39 -4.29
C ILE A 122 -18.22 12.64 -2.96
N ASN A 123 -18.74 11.41 -2.89
CA ASN A 123 -18.71 10.67 -1.63
C ASN A 123 -17.31 10.15 -1.29
N TYR A 124 -16.46 9.90 -2.28
CA TYR A 124 -15.05 9.62 -2.05
C TYR A 124 -14.37 10.85 -1.43
N ASP A 125 -14.60 12.03 -2.02
CA ASP A 125 -14.03 13.28 -1.51
C ASP A 125 -14.51 13.57 -0.08
N ARG A 126 -15.83 13.44 0.19
CA ARG A 126 -16.39 13.58 1.54
C ARG A 126 -15.74 12.62 2.54
N GLU A 127 -15.48 11.37 2.16
CA GLU A 127 -14.81 10.39 3.02
C GLU A 127 -13.40 10.84 3.41
N GLN A 128 -12.59 11.32 2.46
CA GLN A 128 -11.23 11.82 2.73
C GLN A 128 -11.24 13.07 3.62
N ARG A 129 -12.17 14.00 3.37
CA ARG A 129 -12.34 15.23 4.16
C ARG A 129 -12.73 14.92 5.59
N ARG A 130 -13.68 14.00 5.77
CA ARG A 130 -14.21 13.57 7.08
C ARG A 130 -13.26 12.69 7.87
N LEU A 131 -12.41 11.90 7.20
CA LEU A 131 -11.26 11.21 7.83
C LEU A 131 -10.20 12.22 8.31
N GLY A 132 -10.23 13.46 7.83
CA GLY A 132 -9.29 14.50 8.20
C GLY A 132 -7.95 14.41 7.45
N MET A 133 -7.93 13.92 6.21
CA MET A 133 -6.68 13.80 5.44
C MET A 133 -5.97 15.13 5.25
N LYS A 134 -6.71 16.19 4.92
CA LYS A 134 -6.17 17.55 4.81
C LYS A 134 -5.68 18.07 6.17
N PHE A 135 -6.42 17.83 7.24
CA PHE A 135 -6.02 18.17 8.60
C PHE A 135 -4.70 17.47 8.99
N ALA A 136 -4.55 16.18 8.69
CA ALA A 136 -3.33 15.42 8.90
C ALA A 136 -2.13 16.03 8.15
N ALA A 137 -2.35 16.41 6.88
CA ALA A 137 -1.33 17.01 6.04
C ALA A 137 -0.93 18.41 6.52
N GLU A 138 -1.89 19.25 6.94
CA GLU A 138 -1.64 20.56 7.55
C GLU A 138 -0.81 20.44 8.84
N ASN A 139 -1.10 19.44 9.68
CA ASN A 139 -0.32 19.20 10.90
C ASN A 139 1.11 18.76 10.59
N SER A 140 1.34 17.95 9.55
CA SER A 140 2.69 17.56 9.16
C SER A 140 3.45 18.70 8.48
N LEU A 141 2.75 19.51 7.69
CA LEU A 141 3.32 20.72 7.11
C LEU A 141 3.89 21.64 8.18
N GLN A 142 3.18 21.83 9.30
CA GLN A 142 3.71 22.62 10.42
C GLN A 142 5.04 22.08 10.96
N ALA A 143 5.22 20.76 11.03
CA ALA A 143 6.48 20.16 11.45
C ALA A 143 7.57 20.35 10.39
N MET A 144 7.24 20.11 9.13
CA MET A 144 8.14 20.27 7.97
C MET A 144 8.66 21.70 7.84
N GLU A 145 7.81 22.70 8.08
CA GLU A 145 8.17 24.12 7.94
C GLU A 145 8.85 24.70 9.18
N LYS A 146 8.65 24.08 10.36
CA LYS A 146 9.30 24.50 11.62
C LYS A 146 10.78 24.12 11.66
N ASP A 147 11.16 22.98 11.09
CA ASP A 147 12.56 22.59 10.96
C ASP A 147 13.19 23.25 9.73
N ALA A 148 14.25 24.04 9.93
CA ALA A 148 14.85 24.84 8.86
C ALA A 148 15.43 23.98 7.73
N ARG A 149 15.96 22.80 8.05
CA ARG A 149 16.52 21.87 7.06
C ARG A 149 15.39 21.22 6.26
N SER A 150 14.36 20.70 6.93
CA SER A 150 13.17 20.17 6.26
C SER A 150 12.54 21.20 5.33
N LEU A 151 12.29 22.42 5.83
CA LEU A 151 11.73 23.50 5.04
C LEU A 151 12.55 23.75 3.77
N GLN A 152 13.87 23.82 3.90
CA GLN A 152 14.79 24.05 2.79
C GLN A 152 14.71 22.92 1.74
N ILE A 153 14.70 21.67 2.18
CA ILE A 153 14.61 20.50 1.30
C ILE A 153 13.27 20.45 0.57
N TYR A 154 12.16 20.53 1.30
CA TYR A 154 10.81 20.48 0.72
C TYR A 154 10.57 21.67 -0.22
N SER A 155 11.05 22.87 0.14
CA SER A 155 10.93 24.05 -0.73
C SER A 155 11.76 23.91 -2.01
N ALA A 156 12.97 23.36 -1.93
CA ALA A 156 13.79 23.10 -3.11
C ALA A 156 13.13 22.06 -4.03
N TYR A 157 12.64 20.96 -3.46
CA TYR A 157 11.90 19.91 -4.18
C TYR A 157 10.65 20.48 -4.87
N THR A 158 9.84 21.26 -4.15
CA THR A 158 8.67 21.97 -4.69
C THR A 158 9.05 22.93 -5.82
N ALA A 159 10.12 23.71 -5.65
CA ALA A 159 10.59 24.63 -6.68
C ALA A 159 11.02 23.90 -7.96
N GLY A 160 11.63 22.71 -7.84
CA GLY A 160 11.98 21.86 -8.98
C GLY A 160 10.77 21.35 -9.75
N ILE A 161 9.74 20.89 -9.04
CA ILE A 161 8.46 20.48 -9.65
C ILE A 161 7.83 21.65 -10.40
N ASN A 162 7.74 22.81 -9.75
CA ASN A 162 7.13 23.99 -10.35
C ASN A 162 7.94 24.52 -11.54
N ALA A 163 9.27 24.42 -11.51
CA ALA A 163 10.11 24.75 -12.66
C ALA A 163 9.77 23.89 -13.89
N TYR A 164 9.46 22.60 -13.70
CA TYR A 164 8.96 21.78 -14.80
C TYR A 164 7.56 22.21 -15.24
N ILE A 165 6.61 22.37 -14.31
CA ILE A 165 5.23 22.79 -14.62
C ILE A 165 5.21 24.10 -15.43
N HIS A 166 5.99 25.10 -15.01
CA HIS A 166 6.07 26.40 -15.69
C HIS A 166 6.75 26.32 -17.07
N SER A 167 7.53 25.28 -17.33
CA SER A 167 8.15 25.05 -18.65
C SER A 167 7.18 24.39 -19.66
N LEU A 168 6.06 23.84 -19.20
CA LEU A 168 5.12 23.11 -20.04
C LEU A 168 4.39 24.03 -21.02
N LYS A 169 4.40 23.63 -22.29
CA LYS A 169 3.48 24.13 -23.31
C LYS A 169 2.31 23.17 -23.42
N LYS A 170 1.18 23.62 -23.97
CA LYS A 170 -0.01 22.76 -24.20
C LYS A 170 0.31 21.46 -24.94
N SER A 171 1.24 21.50 -25.90
CA SER A 171 1.71 20.32 -26.63
C SER A 171 2.44 19.30 -25.74
N GLY A 172 3.17 19.78 -24.73
CA GLY A 172 3.94 18.97 -23.79
C GLY A 172 3.17 18.52 -22.55
N LEU A 173 1.89 18.90 -22.39
CA LEU A 173 1.07 18.39 -21.29
C LEU A 173 1.00 16.85 -21.35
N PRO A 174 1.11 16.14 -20.20
CA PRO A 174 0.84 14.72 -20.14
C PRO A 174 -0.52 14.37 -20.73
N LEU A 175 -0.62 13.17 -21.29
CA LEU A 175 -1.76 12.71 -22.07
C LEU A 175 -3.08 12.83 -21.28
N GLU A 176 -3.03 12.50 -20.01
CA GLU A 176 -4.19 12.38 -19.13
C GLU A 176 -4.86 13.74 -18.89
N TYR A 177 -4.08 14.83 -18.84
CA TYR A 177 -4.61 16.19 -18.78
C TYR A 177 -5.41 16.54 -20.03
N LYS A 178 -4.93 16.11 -21.21
CA LYS A 178 -5.63 16.31 -22.50
C LYS A 178 -6.89 15.45 -22.59
N ILE A 179 -6.87 14.25 -22.02
CA ILE A 179 -8.02 13.34 -21.96
C ILE A 179 -9.11 13.89 -21.04
N LEU A 180 -8.73 14.30 -19.82
CA LEU A 180 -9.65 14.72 -18.77
C LEU A 180 -10.02 16.20 -18.83
N ASP A 181 -9.41 16.95 -19.77
CA ASP A 181 -9.68 18.37 -20.02
C ASP A 181 -9.47 19.25 -18.78
N PHE A 182 -8.27 19.16 -18.20
CA PHE A 182 -7.82 20.02 -17.11
C PHE A 182 -6.30 20.22 -17.19
N GLU A 183 -5.78 21.18 -16.41
CA GLU A 183 -4.36 21.51 -16.38
C GLU A 183 -3.75 21.21 -15.00
N PRO A 184 -2.44 20.93 -14.90
CA PRO A 184 -1.76 20.78 -13.62
C PRO A 184 -1.82 22.10 -12.82
N GLU A 185 -1.93 22.00 -11.50
CA GLU A 185 -1.79 23.14 -10.61
C GLU A 185 -0.38 23.17 -9.98
N GLU A 186 0.00 24.32 -9.43
CA GLU A 186 1.30 24.45 -8.76
C GLU A 186 1.43 23.48 -7.58
N TRP A 187 2.63 22.90 -7.47
CA TRP A 187 3.00 22.08 -6.34
C TRP A 187 3.26 22.94 -5.11
N THR A 188 2.83 22.45 -3.96
CA THR A 188 3.09 23.08 -2.65
C THR A 188 3.61 22.02 -1.69
N ASN A 189 4.30 22.44 -0.63
CA ASN A 189 4.74 21.52 0.43
C ASN A 189 3.56 20.75 1.06
N LEU A 190 2.37 21.34 1.08
CA LEU A 190 1.14 20.66 1.51
C LEU A 190 0.82 19.44 0.63
N ARG A 191 1.08 19.48 -0.68
CA ARG A 191 0.87 18.33 -1.58
C ARG A 191 1.84 17.19 -1.28
N THR A 192 3.08 17.50 -0.93
CA THR A 192 4.02 16.49 -0.41
C THR A 192 3.48 15.86 0.89
N ALA A 193 3.00 16.68 1.84
CA ALA A 193 2.40 16.17 3.07
C ALA A 193 1.14 15.30 2.80
N LEU A 194 0.27 15.71 1.87
CA LEU A 194 -0.91 14.95 1.44
C LEU A 194 -0.53 13.58 0.87
N LEU A 195 0.51 13.50 0.04
CA LEU A 195 1.01 12.24 -0.50
C LEU A 195 1.44 11.29 0.63
N LEU A 196 2.25 11.79 1.57
CA LEU A 196 2.73 10.98 2.70
C LEU A 196 1.57 10.51 3.60
N LYS A 197 0.52 11.34 3.79
CA LYS A 197 -0.69 10.92 4.51
C LYS A 197 -1.53 9.92 3.74
N MET A 198 -1.57 9.99 2.41
CA MET A 198 -2.19 8.93 1.61
C MET A 198 -1.48 7.60 1.81
N MET A 199 -0.14 7.59 1.88
CA MET A 199 0.63 6.39 2.21
C MET A 199 0.30 5.87 3.62
N ALA A 200 0.14 6.76 4.60
CA ALA A 200 -0.33 6.38 5.91
C ALA A 200 -1.71 5.71 5.87
N LYS A 201 -2.68 6.27 5.11
CA LYS A 201 -4.02 5.69 4.93
C LYS A 201 -3.93 4.30 4.30
N MET A 202 -3.18 4.20 3.20
CA MET A 202 -3.01 2.97 2.42
C MET A 202 -2.46 1.80 3.24
N LEU A 203 -1.66 2.10 4.27
CA LEU A 203 -0.94 1.12 5.08
C LEU A 203 -1.52 0.94 6.49
N ALA A 204 -2.42 1.81 6.94
CA ALA A 204 -3.10 1.67 8.24
C ALA A 204 -4.55 1.18 8.11
N SER A 205 -5.30 1.64 7.10
CA SER A 205 -6.72 1.28 6.96
C SER A 205 -6.90 -0.22 6.76
N GLY A 206 -7.84 -0.80 7.50
CA GLY A 206 -8.15 -2.24 7.50
C GLY A 206 -7.43 -3.04 8.59
N THR A 207 -6.46 -2.42 9.29
CA THR A 207 -5.83 -3.00 10.49
C THR A 207 -6.67 -2.79 11.74
N GLU A 208 -7.35 -1.64 11.82
CA GLU A 208 -8.40 -1.36 12.77
C GLU A 208 -9.66 -2.18 12.43
N LYS A 209 -10.35 -2.66 13.46
CA LYS A 209 -11.57 -3.47 13.30
C LYS A 209 -12.75 -2.97 14.13
N ASP A 210 -12.63 -1.83 14.81
CA ASP A 210 -13.61 -1.25 15.75
C ASP A 210 -15.04 -1.28 15.20
N LEU A 211 -15.25 -0.70 14.01
CA LEU A 211 -16.56 -0.60 13.38
C LEU A 211 -17.10 -1.97 12.99
N ALA A 212 -16.24 -2.86 12.46
CA ALA A 212 -16.64 -4.20 12.05
C ALA A 212 -16.99 -5.06 13.26
N TYR A 213 -16.18 -5.04 14.31
CA TYR A 213 -16.34 -5.86 15.50
C TYR A 213 -17.49 -5.37 16.39
N THR A 214 -17.71 -4.06 16.51
CA THR A 214 -18.90 -3.53 17.19
C THR A 214 -20.18 -4.02 16.54
N ARG A 215 -20.21 -4.09 15.20
CA ARG A 215 -21.36 -4.64 14.47
C ARG A 215 -21.47 -6.15 14.60
N LEU A 216 -20.37 -6.88 14.44
CA LEU A 216 -20.37 -8.34 14.54
C LEU A 216 -20.73 -8.84 15.94
N HIS A 217 -20.43 -8.08 16.98
CA HIS A 217 -20.81 -8.41 18.36
C HIS A 217 -22.33 -8.44 18.58
N GLN A 218 -23.14 -7.87 17.67
CA GLN A 218 -24.60 -8.01 17.72
C GLN A 218 -25.07 -9.42 17.33
N VAL A 219 -24.22 -10.19 16.66
CA VAL A 219 -24.52 -11.54 16.15
C VAL A 219 -23.69 -12.62 16.84
N PHE A 220 -22.45 -12.29 17.19
CA PHE A 220 -21.47 -13.22 17.75
C PHE A 220 -21.05 -12.80 19.16
N SER A 221 -20.90 -13.78 20.05
CA SER A 221 -20.24 -13.55 21.33
C SER A 221 -18.75 -13.22 21.15
N THR A 222 -18.13 -12.59 22.16
CA THR A 222 -16.68 -12.31 22.15
C THR A 222 -15.84 -13.57 21.91
N GLY A 223 -16.22 -14.71 22.50
CA GLY A 223 -15.52 -15.98 22.31
C GLY A 223 -15.57 -16.46 20.85
N GLN A 224 -16.72 -16.31 20.20
CA GLN A 224 -16.87 -16.62 18.77
C GLN A 224 -16.05 -15.68 17.89
N LEU A 225 -16.07 -14.37 18.17
CA LEU A 225 -15.23 -13.41 17.44
C LEU A 225 -13.75 -13.71 17.57
N ASN A 226 -13.28 -14.05 18.76
CA ASN A 226 -11.87 -14.41 18.99
C ASN A 226 -11.47 -15.71 18.27
N ALA A 227 -12.40 -16.64 18.07
CA ALA A 227 -12.16 -17.87 17.30
C ALA A 227 -12.12 -17.59 15.78
N LEU A 228 -13.02 -16.72 15.28
CA LEU A 228 -13.12 -16.36 13.86
C LEU A 228 -12.01 -15.40 13.42
N TYR A 229 -11.58 -14.50 14.32
CA TYR A 229 -10.58 -13.47 14.05
C TYR A 229 -9.55 -13.39 15.20
N PRO A 230 -8.70 -14.40 15.35
CA PRO A 230 -7.73 -14.46 16.45
C PRO A 230 -6.71 -13.33 16.37
N GLN A 231 -6.41 -12.70 17.51
CA GLN A 231 -5.38 -11.65 17.60
C GLN A 231 -3.95 -12.22 17.56
N VAL A 232 -3.80 -13.50 17.91
CA VAL A 232 -2.53 -14.24 17.89
C VAL A 232 -2.81 -15.60 17.26
N PRO A 233 -2.37 -15.84 16.01
CA PRO A 233 -2.50 -17.15 15.38
C PRO A 233 -1.54 -18.18 15.98
N ASP A 234 -1.89 -19.47 15.93
CA ASP A 234 -1.08 -20.55 16.51
C ASP A 234 0.23 -20.76 15.75
N SER A 235 0.21 -20.58 14.42
CA SER A 235 1.39 -20.72 13.57
C SER A 235 2.33 -19.51 13.59
N LEU A 236 2.12 -18.55 14.51
CA LEU A 236 2.90 -17.32 14.58
C LEU A 236 4.42 -17.57 14.62
N LYS A 237 5.12 -16.95 13.67
CA LYS A 237 6.58 -16.76 13.66
C LYS A 237 6.93 -15.29 13.91
N PRO A 238 7.08 -14.83 15.16
CA PRO A 238 7.22 -13.41 15.43
C PRO A 238 8.47 -12.82 14.74
N ILE A 239 8.38 -11.56 14.34
CA ILE A 239 9.48 -10.82 13.69
C ILE A 239 10.73 -10.85 14.58
N VAL A 240 10.56 -10.45 15.85
CA VAL A 240 11.57 -10.59 16.88
C VAL A 240 11.65 -12.06 17.30
N PRO A 241 12.84 -12.69 17.33
CA PRO A 241 12.97 -14.11 17.67
C PRO A 241 12.24 -14.49 18.96
N PRO A 242 11.53 -15.64 18.98
CA PRO A 242 10.83 -16.12 20.16
C PRO A 242 11.73 -16.14 21.40
N GLY A 243 11.19 -15.65 22.50
CA GLY A 243 11.87 -15.62 23.77
C GLY A 243 12.88 -14.49 23.99
N THR A 244 12.95 -13.52 23.07
CA THR A 244 13.65 -12.24 23.29
C THR A 244 13.11 -11.56 24.55
N LEU A 245 14.03 -11.02 25.37
CA LEU A 245 13.68 -10.25 26.57
C LEU A 245 13.40 -8.80 26.17
N PHE A 246 12.25 -8.29 26.57
CA PHE A 246 11.90 -6.88 26.41
C PHE A 246 12.27 -6.10 27.68
N PRO A 247 12.63 -4.80 27.56
CA PRO A 247 12.75 -3.92 28.71
C PRO A 247 11.44 -3.92 29.53
N ALA A 248 11.56 -3.63 30.83
CA ALA A 248 10.39 -3.35 31.66
C ALA A 248 9.60 -2.17 31.05
N PRO A 249 8.27 -2.25 30.97
CA PRO A 249 7.48 -1.22 30.31
C PRO A 249 7.60 0.11 31.07
N GLY A 250 8.01 1.17 30.37
CA GLY A 250 8.11 2.52 30.92
C GLY A 250 6.75 3.16 31.21
N VAL A 251 5.68 2.64 30.60
CA VAL A 251 4.30 3.07 30.83
C VAL A 251 3.39 1.85 31.02
N SER A 252 2.42 1.95 31.92
CA SER A 252 1.44 0.89 32.19
C SER A 252 0.04 1.48 32.06
N PRO A 253 -0.63 1.29 30.91
CA PRO A 253 -1.96 1.81 30.69
C PRO A 253 -2.97 1.23 31.69
N VAL A 254 -3.82 2.07 32.27
CA VAL A 254 -4.83 1.68 33.27
C VAL A 254 -6.12 1.31 32.55
N THR A 255 -6.56 0.04 32.69
CA THR A 255 -7.84 -0.41 32.16
C THR A 255 -9.01 0.24 32.93
N PRO A 256 -9.98 0.88 32.23
CA PRO A 256 -11.20 1.37 32.86
C PRO A 256 -11.98 0.23 33.54
N ALA A 257 -12.53 0.48 34.73
CA ALA A 257 -13.25 -0.55 35.51
C ALA A 257 -14.51 -1.11 34.80
N ASP A 258 -15.06 -0.35 33.85
CA ASP A 258 -16.26 -0.68 33.06
C ASP A 258 -15.94 -1.22 31.66
N ALA A 259 -14.66 -1.40 31.31
CA ALA A 259 -14.21 -1.76 29.95
C ALA A 259 -14.92 -3.01 29.40
N ASP A 260 -15.18 -4.03 30.23
CA ASP A 260 -15.83 -5.26 29.78
C ASP A 260 -17.28 -5.07 29.29
N THR A 261 -17.94 -3.95 29.64
CA THR A 261 -19.36 -3.71 29.29
C THR A 261 -19.63 -2.37 28.61
N ALA A 262 -18.74 -1.39 28.72
CA ALA A 262 -18.98 -0.04 28.21
C ALA A 262 -19.17 -0.01 26.69
N TYR A 263 -18.41 -0.82 25.94
CA TYR A 263 -18.55 -0.95 24.47
C TYR A 263 -19.94 -1.42 24.03
N PHE A 264 -20.69 -2.08 24.90
CA PHE A 264 -21.97 -2.72 24.57
C PHE A 264 -23.18 -2.03 25.21
N LYS A 265 -22.97 -1.23 26.25
CA LYS A 265 -24.04 -0.49 26.94
C LYS A 265 -24.09 0.98 26.58
N GLU A 266 -22.92 1.61 26.38
CA GLU A 266 -22.83 3.07 26.22
C GLU A 266 -22.76 3.51 24.76
N VAL A 267 -22.45 2.58 23.85
CA VAL A 267 -22.30 2.83 22.42
C VAL A 267 -23.60 2.44 21.70
N PRO A 268 -24.23 3.34 20.93
CA PRO A 268 -25.42 3.01 20.15
C PRO A 268 -25.08 2.01 19.03
N PRO A 269 -26.08 1.29 18.47
CA PRO A 269 -25.87 0.48 17.28
C PRO A 269 -25.23 1.29 16.15
N VAL A 270 -24.08 0.83 15.64
CA VAL A 270 -23.30 1.49 14.59
C VAL A 270 -23.56 0.79 13.26
N THR A 271 -23.84 1.54 12.18
CA THR A 271 -23.90 0.98 10.82
C THR A 271 -22.81 1.50 9.89
N ALA A 272 -21.97 2.43 10.37
CA ALA A 272 -20.85 3.00 9.63
C ALA A 272 -19.89 1.94 9.06
N PHE A 273 -19.39 2.26 7.87
CA PHE A 273 -18.31 1.53 7.21
C PHE A 273 -17.51 2.48 6.32
N GLU A 274 -16.22 2.18 6.15
CA GLU A 274 -15.38 2.84 5.15
C GLU A 274 -15.70 2.22 3.78
N GLN A 275 -16.07 3.04 2.80
CA GLN A 275 -16.39 2.53 1.46
C GLN A 275 -15.12 2.28 0.65
N SER A 276 -14.12 3.16 0.78
CA SER A 276 -12.85 3.05 0.08
C SER A 276 -11.75 2.57 1.02
N THR A 277 -11.71 1.27 1.27
CA THR A 277 -10.60 0.62 1.96
C THR A 277 -9.53 0.17 0.95
N PRO A 278 -8.24 0.23 1.31
CA PRO A 278 -7.18 -0.40 0.52
C PRO A 278 -7.40 -1.91 0.34
N ASP A 279 -6.65 -2.53 -0.58
CA ASP A 279 -6.61 -3.98 -0.71
C ASP A 279 -6.14 -4.61 0.63
N PRO A 280 -6.87 -5.58 1.21
CA PRO A 280 -6.52 -6.19 2.50
C PRO A 280 -5.18 -6.93 2.48
N ASP A 281 -4.67 -7.31 1.31
CA ASP A 281 -3.37 -7.96 1.14
C ASP A 281 -2.23 -6.95 0.95
N ASN A 282 -2.46 -5.64 1.11
CA ASN A 282 -1.37 -4.66 1.21
C ASN A 282 -0.35 -5.12 2.24
N GLY A 283 0.86 -5.40 1.76
CA GLY A 283 1.86 -6.14 2.51
C GLY A 283 3.24 -5.93 1.91
N SER A 284 4.20 -6.75 2.29
CA SER A 284 5.58 -6.74 1.83
C SER A 284 6.29 -7.99 2.34
N ASN A 285 7.41 -8.39 1.74
CA ASN A 285 8.45 -9.09 2.49
C ASN A 285 9.70 -8.23 2.66
N ASN A 286 10.43 -8.50 3.74
CA ASN A 286 11.84 -8.18 3.85
C ASN A 286 12.56 -9.25 4.68
N TRP A 287 13.83 -9.44 4.39
CA TRP A 287 14.71 -10.26 5.21
C TRP A 287 16.16 -9.84 5.06
N VAL A 288 16.96 -10.24 6.04
CA VAL A 288 18.40 -10.01 6.05
C VAL A 288 19.10 -11.24 6.61
N VAL A 289 20.20 -11.62 5.98
CA VAL A 289 21.08 -12.71 6.41
C VAL A 289 22.47 -12.16 6.71
N ALA A 290 23.06 -12.55 7.84
CA ALA A 290 24.42 -12.16 8.23
C ALA A 290 25.46 -12.87 7.36
N GLY A 291 26.65 -12.28 7.25
CA GLY A 291 27.80 -12.81 6.52
C GLY A 291 28.23 -14.21 6.96
N SER A 292 27.93 -14.59 8.22
CA SER A 292 28.12 -15.95 8.71
C SER A 292 27.33 -17.00 7.92
N LYS A 293 26.17 -16.65 7.37
CA LYS A 293 25.32 -17.53 6.55
C LYS A 293 25.59 -17.43 5.05
N THR A 294 26.30 -16.39 4.59
CA THR A 294 26.48 -16.13 3.15
C THR A 294 27.78 -16.73 2.62
N ALA A 295 27.80 -17.06 1.33
CA ALA A 295 29.00 -17.52 0.65
C ALA A 295 30.10 -16.44 0.63
N GLY A 296 29.72 -15.19 0.41
CA GLY A 296 30.63 -14.05 0.28
C GLY A 296 31.05 -13.39 1.58
N LYS A 297 30.62 -13.90 2.75
CA LYS A 297 30.94 -13.34 4.08
C LYS A 297 30.52 -11.88 4.30
N ALA A 298 29.62 -11.38 3.46
CA ALA A 298 28.97 -10.09 3.58
C ALA A 298 27.46 -10.29 3.75
N PRO A 299 26.76 -9.45 4.52
CA PRO A 299 25.33 -9.62 4.72
C PRO A 299 24.56 -9.33 3.43
N ILE A 300 23.42 -10.00 3.26
CA ILE A 300 22.50 -9.82 2.13
C ILE A 300 21.13 -9.40 2.68
N LEU A 301 20.60 -8.30 2.17
CA LEU A 301 19.28 -7.76 2.50
C LEU A 301 18.38 -7.86 1.27
N ALA A 302 17.15 -8.32 1.46
CA ALA A 302 16.12 -8.34 0.43
C ALA A 302 14.85 -7.62 0.91
N ASN A 303 14.18 -6.90 0.02
CA ASN A 303 12.90 -6.24 0.29
C ASN A 303 12.03 -6.20 -0.97
N ASP A 304 10.75 -6.54 -0.83
CA ASP A 304 9.75 -6.44 -1.89
C ASP A 304 8.37 -6.02 -1.35
N PRO A 305 7.99 -4.72 -1.39
CA PRO A 305 6.66 -4.27 -1.00
C PRO A 305 5.56 -4.79 -1.93
N HIS A 306 4.46 -5.31 -1.37
CA HIS A 306 3.31 -5.87 -2.08
C HIS A 306 2.14 -4.88 -2.07
N LEU A 307 1.96 -4.18 -3.18
CA LEU A 307 0.98 -3.09 -3.34
C LEU A 307 0.19 -3.27 -4.63
N GLU A 308 -0.81 -2.41 -4.84
CA GLU A 308 -1.51 -2.33 -6.12
C GLU A 308 -0.52 -2.05 -7.27
N LEU A 309 -0.61 -2.87 -8.32
CA LEU A 309 0.23 -2.74 -9.50
C LEU A 309 -0.44 -1.76 -10.48
N SER A 310 0.26 -0.69 -10.80
CA SER A 310 -0.23 0.36 -11.69
C SER A 310 0.82 0.82 -12.68
N LEU A 311 0.35 1.44 -13.76
CA LEU A 311 1.16 2.18 -14.71
C LEU A 311 0.78 3.67 -14.68
N PRO A 312 1.75 4.57 -14.45
CA PRO A 312 3.11 4.26 -13.98
C PRO A 312 3.15 3.59 -12.59
N SER A 313 4.21 2.83 -12.32
CA SER A 313 4.45 2.20 -11.01
C SER A 313 4.51 3.24 -9.89
N ILE A 314 4.13 2.88 -8.66
CA ILE A 314 4.26 3.77 -7.49
C ILE A 314 5.72 4.19 -7.23
N TRP A 315 6.69 3.38 -7.65
CA TRP A 315 8.12 3.64 -7.45
C TRP A 315 8.76 4.32 -8.66
N TYR A 316 9.83 5.06 -8.37
CA TYR A 316 10.76 5.61 -9.36
C TYR A 316 12.19 5.31 -8.91
N GLU A 317 13.00 4.70 -9.77
CA GLU A 317 14.36 4.28 -9.44
C GLU A 317 15.32 5.47 -9.63
N MET A 318 16.20 5.74 -8.65
CA MET A 318 17.10 6.89 -8.70
C MET A 318 18.34 6.71 -7.81
N GLN A 319 19.44 7.33 -8.21
CA GLN A 319 20.58 7.62 -7.33
C GLN A 319 20.68 9.12 -7.05
N LEU A 320 20.91 9.46 -5.78
CA LEU A 320 21.14 10.83 -5.30
C LEU A 320 22.55 10.91 -4.69
N SER A 321 23.38 11.83 -5.18
CA SER A 321 24.77 11.98 -4.72
C SER A 321 25.15 13.45 -4.50
N THR A 322 25.71 13.73 -3.33
CA THR A 322 26.35 14.99 -2.96
C THR A 322 27.67 14.73 -2.24
N PRO A 323 28.51 15.75 -1.98
CA PRO A 323 29.70 15.55 -1.15
C PRO A 323 29.41 15.01 0.26
N GLN A 324 28.16 15.13 0.74
CA GLN A 324 27.72 14.64 2.04
C GLN A 324 27.41 13.13 2.04
N GLY A 325 27.17 12.52 0.88
CA GLY A 325 26.86 11.10 0.76
C GLY A 325 26.13 10.75 -0.53
N ARG A 326 25.97 9.46 -0.79
CA ARG A 326 25.26 8.93 -1.96
C ARG A 326 24.33 7.80 -1.57
N ALA A 327 23.12 7.80 -2.11
CA ALA A 327 22.12 6.76 -1.89
C ALA A 327 21.49 6.32 -3.21
N TYR A 328 21.13 5.05 -3.32
CA TYR A 328 20.50 4.44 -4.48
C TYR A 328 19.27 3.65 -4.05
N GLY A 329 18.18 3.76 -4.79
CA GLY A 329 17.04 2.87 -4.62
C GLY A 329 15.74 3.41 -5.21
N ALA A 330 14.63 3.06 -4.57
CA ALA A 330 13.30 3.49 -4.96
C ALA A 330 12.89 4.77 -4.22
N THR A 331 12.40 5.75 -4.98
CA THR A 331 11.79 6.99 -4.49
C THR A 331 10.27 6.94 -4.66
N LEU A 332 9.57 7.89 -4.01
CA LEU A 332 8.14 8.09 -4.15
C LEU A 332 7.91 9.42 -4.90
N PRO A 333 7.42 9.41 -6.17
CA PRO A 333 7.11 10.64 -6.90
C PRO A 333 6.17 11.56 -6.11
N GLY A 334 6.59 12.81 -5.87
CA GLY A 334 5.90 13.77 -4.99
C GLY A 334 6.42 13.86 -3.55
N SER A 335 7.45 13.08 -3.19
CA SER A 335 8.24 13.24 -1.96
C SER A 335 9.75 13.20 -2.29
N PRO A 336 10.59 13.98 -1.57
CA PRO A 336 12.05 13.83 -1.65
C PRO A 336 12.53 12.51 -1.01
N TYR A 337 13.81 12.19 -1.22
CA TYR A 337 14.58 11.06 -0.65
C TYR A 337 14.48 9.71 -1.38
N ILE A 338 15.44 8.82 -1.10
CA ILE A 338 15.35 7.38 -1.35
C ILE A 338 14.63 6.73 -0.17
N ILE A 339 13.53 6.00 -0.43
CA ILE A 339 12.68 5.40 0.61
C ILE A 339 13.13 3.98 0.96
N ILE A 340 13.41 3.16 -0.06
CA ILE A 340 13.96 1.80 0.06
C ILE A 340 15.26 1.79 -0.74
N GLY A 341 16.37 1.39 -0.14
CA GLY A 341 17.64 1.48 -0.84
C GLY A 341 18.87 1.11 -0.04
N PHE A 342 20.01 1.58 -0.53
CA PHE A 342 21.31 1.41 0.10
C PHE A 342 22.19 2.62 -0.20
N ASN A 343 23.25 2.77 0.60
CA ASN A 343 24.32 3.72 0.36
C ASN A 343 25.67 2.97 0.35
N ASP A 344 26.77 3.70 0.53
CA ASP A 344 28.12 3.12 0.55
C ASP A 344 28.42 2.26 1.78
N SER A 345 27.55 2.30 2.80
CA SER A 345 27.80 1.76 4.14
C SER A 345 26.73 0.78 4.62
N ILE A 346 25.45 1.06 4.32
CA ILE A 346 24.28 0.33 4.82
C ILE A 346 23.26 0.05 3.72
N ALA A 347 22.36 -0.89 3.97
CA ALA A 347 21.14 -1.12 3.21
C ALA A 347 19.94 -1.14 4.15
N TRP A 348 18.78 -0.67 3.67
CA TRP A 348 17.54 -0.68 4.43
C TRP A 348 16.33 -0.99 3.54
N GLY A 349 15.29 -1.52 4.15
CA GLY A 349 14.00 -1.77 3.51
C GLY A 349 12.88 -1.76 4.54
N VAL A 350 11.63 -1.76 4.07
CA VAL A 350 10.46 -1.66 4.95
C VAL A 350 9.38 -2.67 4.58
N THR A 351 8.65 -3.12 5.59
CA THR A 351 7.38 -3.85 5.45
C THR A 351 6.34 -3.19 6.34
N ASN A 352 5.06 -3.22 5.97
CA ASN A 352 4.00 -2.69 6.84
C ASN A 352 3.97 -3.39 8.22
N ALA A 353 3.82 -2.63 9.30
CA ALA A 353 3.74 -3.16 10.67
C ALA A 353 2.41 -3.87 10.98
N GLN A 354 1.36 -3.64 10.19
CA GLN A 354 0.00 -4.16 10.40
C GLN A 354 -0.60 -3.81 11.77
N ARG A 355 -0.07 -2.76 12.41
CA ARG A 355 -0.50 -2.28 13.72
C ARG A 355 -1.75 -1.42 13.55
N ASP A 356 -2.77 -1.72 14.36
CA ASP A 356 -3.85 -0.77 14.54
C ASP A 356 -3.33 0.51 15.24
N VAL A 357 -3.54 1.64 14.56
CA VAL A 357 -3.19 2.99 15.01
C VAL A 357 -4.35 3.98 14.81
N LYS A 358 -5.59 3.48 14.64
CA LYS A 358 -6.78 4.26 14.29
C LYS A 358 -7.99 3.72 15.07
N ASP A 359 -8.54 4.51 15.99
CA ASP A 359 -9.69 4.12 16.81
C ASP A 359 -10.91 5.01 16.56
N TYR A 360 -12.10 4.46 16.82
CA TYR A 360 -13.37 5.19 16.71
C TYR A 360 -14.02 5.42 18.08
N PHE A 361 -14.53 6.63 18.30
CA PHE A 361 -15.19 7.06 19.53
C PHE A 361 -16.63 7.51 19.28
N ALA A 362 -17.57 7.01 20.08
CA ALA A 362 -18.96 7.45 20.06
C ALA A 362 -19.12 8.82 20.75
N ILE A 363 -19.52 9.83 19.98
CA ILE A 363 -19.70 11.22 20.41
C ILE A 363 -21.18 11.55 20.54
N ARG A 364 -21.55 12.13 21.69
CA ARG A 364 -22.88 12.68 21.94
C ARG A 364 -22.86 14.21 21.83
N PHE A 365 -23.63 14.75 20.90
CA PHE A 365 -23.83 16.18 20.72
C PHE A 365 -25.05 16.69 21.48
N LYS A 366 -25.05 17.99 21.79
CA LYS A 366 -26.16 18.67 22.48
C LYS A 366 -27.41 18.81 21.60
N ASN A 367 -27.19 18.95 20.28
CA ASN A 367 -28.22 19.11 19.25
C ASN A 367 -27.61 18.88 17.85
N SER A 368 -28.45 18.91 16.81
CA SER A 368 -28.08 18.62 15.43
C SER A 368 -27.10 19.62 14.81
N ARG A 369 -26.88 20.78 15.43
CA ARG A 369 -25.84 21.73 14.99
C ARG A 369 -24.42 21.26 15.33
N ARG A 370 -24.27 20.28 16.23
CA ARG A 370 -22.99 19.64 16.59
C ARG A 370 -21.89 20.60 17.07
N ASN A 371 -22.28 21.77 17.57
CA ASN A 371 -21.35 22.79 18.09
C ASN A 371 -20.83 22.46 19.49
N GLU A 372 -21.50 21.58 20.24
CA GLU A 372 -21.12 21.18 21.58
C GLU A 372 -21.30 19.66 21.75
N TYR A 373 -20.32 18.99 22.35
CA TYR A 373 -20.33 17.55 22.64
C TYR A 373 -20.13 17.27 24.13
N TRP A 374 -20.68 16.15 24.62
CA TRP A 374 -20.62 15.77 26.02
C TRP A 374 -19.26 15.16 26.36
N PHE A 375 -18.49 15.81 27.23
CA PHE A 375 -17.16 15.36 27.63
C PHE A 375 -16.84 15.77 29.07
N HIS A 376 -16.42 14.85 29.93
CA HIS A 376 -16.19 15.07 31.37
C HIS A 376 -17.39 15.73 32.07
N GLN A 377 -18.58 15.16 31.87
CA GLN A 377 -19.84 15.60 32.49
C GLN A 377 -20.27 17.04 32.17
N GLN A 378 -19.76 17.62 31.08
CA GLN A 378 -20.08 18.96 30.63
C GLN A 378 -20.17 19.01 29.10
N TRP A 379 -20.91 20.00 28.58
CA TRP A 379 -20.93 20.30 27.16
C TRP A 379 -19.67 21.11 26.81
N LYS A 380 -18.81 20.56 25.95
CA LYS A 380 -17.59 21.19 25.42
C LYS A 380 -17.80 21.65 23.98
N PRO A 381 -17.23 22.78 23.57
CA PRO A 381 -17.34 23.24 22.18
C PRO A 381 -16.61 22.26 21.24
N ALA A 382 -17.25 21.93 20.11
CA ALA A 382 -16.62 21.26 18.98
C ALA A 382 -16.20 22.30 17.94
N GLN A 383 -15.00 22.17 17.37
CA GLN A 383 -14.54 23.04 16.30
C GLN A 383 -15.22 22.64 14.99
N GLN A 384 -15.93 23.58 14.35
CA GLN A 384 -16.55 23.33 13.05
C GLN A 384 -15.56 23.65 11.93
N ARG A 385 -15.41 22.72 10.99
CA ARG A 385 -14.65 22.92 9.76
C ARG A 385 -15.56 22.80 8.55
N ILE A 386 -15.66 23.87 7.77
CA ILE A 386 -16.43 23.89 6.53
C ILE A 386 -15.50 23.42 5.40
N GLU A 387 -15.84 22.27 4.81
CA GLU A 387 -15.16 21.67 3.69
C GLU A 387 -15.86 22.07 2.39
N ALA A 388 -15.15 22.79 1.52
CA ALA A 388 -15.62 23.18 0.20
C ALA A 388 -15.17 22.15 -0.84
N ILE A 389 -16.12 21.45 -1.46
CA ILE A 389 -15.88 20.36 -2.40
C ILE A 389 -16.27 20.84 -3.80
N GLY A 390 -15.25 21.08 -4.65
CA GLY A 390 -15.45 21.43 -6.06
C GLY A 390 -15.94 20.23 -6.88
N VAL A 391 -16.88 20.46 -7.81
CA VAL A 391 -17.47 19.40 -8.63
C VAL A 391 -17.47 19.80 -10.10
N LYS A 392 -16.90 18.95 -10.97
CA LYS A 392 -16.82 19.21 -12.42
C LYS A 392 -18.21 19.52 -13.01
N GLY A 393 -18.34 20.70 -13.61
CA GLY A 393 -19.57 21.16 -14.27
C GLY A 393 -20.74 21.46 -13.32
N ARG A 394 -20.50 21.61 -12.01
CA ARG A 394 -21.53 21.88 -10.99
C ARG A 394 -21.02 22.93 -9.97
N PRO A 395 -21.91 23.58 -9.21
CA PRO A 395 -21.50 24.42 -8.08
C PRO A 395 -20.78 23.61 -6.99
N THR A 396 -19.90 24.29 -6.24
CA THR A 396 -19.25 23.76 -5.04
C THR A 396 -20.27 23.28 -4.00
N ILE A 397 -20.02 22.13 -3.41
CA ILE A 397 -20.78 21.57 -2.29
C ILE A 397 -20.06 21.91 -0.98
N TYR A 398 -20.80 22.23 0.06
CA TYR A 398 -20.25 22.47 1.39
C TYR A 398 -20.65 21.34 2.34
N ASP A 399 -19.65 20.74 3.01
CA ASP A 399 -19.85 19.79 4.08
C ASP A 399 -19.26 20.37 5.38
N THR A 400 -19.91 20.17 6.52
CA THR A 400 -19.41 20.68 7.81
C THR A 400 -19.02 19.51 8.70
N VAL A 401 -17.76 19.48 9.11
CA VAL A 401 -17.19 18.43 9.94
C VAL A 401 -16.90 19.01 11.33
N ALA A 402 -17.45 18.36 12.35
CA ALA A 402 -17.16 18.69 13.75
C ALA A 402 -15.86 18.02 14.19
N TYR A 403 -14.97 18.76 14.85
CA TYR A 403 -13.73 18.27 15.42
C TYR A 403 -13.84 18.27 16.95
N THR A 404 -13.53 17.13 17.55
CA THR A 404 -13.57 16.87 19.00
C THR A 404 -12.15 16.63 19.52
N VAL A 405 -12.00 16.41 20.83
CA VAL A 405 -10.71 15.98 21.41
C VAL A 405 -10.20 14.65 20.84
N PHE A 406 -11.10 13.80 20.33
CA PHE A 406 -10.76 12.52 19.70
C PHE A 406 -10.45 12.65 18.21
N GLY A 407 -10.64 13.81 17.59
CA GLY A 407 -10.43 14.04 16.16
C GLY A 407 -11.72 14.39 15.41
N PRO A 408 -11.69 14.36 14.06
CA PRO A 408 -12.83 14.70 13.22
C PRO A 408 -13.95 13.66 13.37
N VAL A 409 -15.20 14.12 13.35
CA VAL A 409 -16.39 13.26 13.30
C VAL A 409 -16.57 12.76 11.87
N MET A 410 -16.10 11.54 11.65
CA MET A 410 -16.08 10.90 10.33
C MET A 410 -17.49 10.51 9.89
N TYR A 411 -18.28 9.96 10.81
CA TYR A 411 -19.64 9.47 10.54
C TYR A 411 -20.68 10.15 11.43
N ASP A 412 -21.81 10.49 10.82
CA ASP A 412 -22.98 11.08 11.47
C ASP A 412 -24.21 10.93 10.55
N GLU A 413 -25.37 11.45 10.96
CA GLU A 413 -26.64 11.34 10.20
C GLU A 413 -26.59 11.90 8.76
N THR A 414 -25.63 12.79 8.42
CA THR A 414 -25.47 13.34 7.05
C THR A 414 -24.43 12.58 6.22
N PHE A 415 -23.75 11.58 6.80
CA PHE A 415 -22.78 10.77 6.10
C PHE A 415 -22.67 9.34 6.66
N ARG A 416 -23.32 8.40 5.96
CA ARG A 416 -23.08 6.95 6.02
C ARG A 416 -23.20 6.29 7.39
N ASP A 417 -24.09 6.78 8.24
CA ASP A 417 -24.57 6.02 9.39
C ASP A 417 -26.05 6.31 9.64
N THR A 418 -26.75 5.34 10.22
CA THR A 418 -28.12 5.44 10.75
C THR A 418 -28.16 5.92 12.19
N LEU A 419 -27.04 6.43 12.75
CA LEU A 419 -26.99 7.03 14.09
C LEU A 419 -28.16 8.00 14.31
N THR A 420 -28.74 7.94 15.51
CA THR A 420 -29.83 8.83 15.92
C THR A 420 -29.40 10.30 15.90
N GLN A 421 -30.37 11.21 15.74
CA GLN A 421 -30.15 12.66 15.79
C GLN A 421 -29.32 13.01 17.03
N ASN A 422 -28.22 13.73 16.84
CA ASN A 422 -27.23 14.18 17.84
C ASN A 422 -26.10 13.19 18.22
N ASN A 423 -25.88 12.09 17.50
CA ASN A 423 -24.70 11.24 17.69
C ASN A 423 -23.76 11.29 16.48
N GLY A 424 -22.48 10.96 16.70
CA GLY A 424 -21.48 10.82 15.64
C GLY A 424 -20.31 9.93 16.09
N LEU A 425 -19.48 9.51 15.13
CA LEU A 425 -18.26 8.75 15.39
C LEU A 425 -17.04 9.61 15.06
N ALA A 426 -16.28 9.98 16.09
CA ALA A 426 -14.98 10.61 15.90
C ALA A 426 -13.91 9.56 15.64
N VAL A 427 -12.98 9.87 14.75
CA VAL A 427 -11.82 9.02 14.46
C VAL A 427 -10.56 9.65 15.06
N LYS A 428 -9.88 8.89 15.90
CA LYS A 428 -8.54 9.22 16.40
C LYS A 428 -7.52 8.40 15.63
N TRP A 429 -6.63 9.07 14.90
CA TRP A 429 -5.66 8.38 14.06
C TRP A 429 -4.26 8.94 14.28
N ALA A 430 -3.26 8.06 14.43
CA ALA A 430 -1.88 8.49 14.63
C ALA A 430 -1.35 9.38 13.49
N ALA A 431 -1.88 9.24 12.27
CA ALA A 431 -1.49 10.09 11.15
C ALA A 431 -1.90 11.56 11.33
N HIS A 432 -2.85 11.86 12.22
CA HIS A 432 -3.25 13.23 12.59
C HIS A 432 -2.22 13.94 13.47
N HIS A 433 -1.26 13.22 14.06
CA HIS A 433 -0.20 13.85 14.86
C HIS A 433 0.69 14.77 14.00
N THR A 434 1.21 15.81 14.64
CA THR A 434 2.23 16.69 14.07
C THR A 434 3.58 15.98 14.05
N GLY A 435 4.12 15.71 12.86
CA GLY A 435 5.41 15.03 12.66
C GLY A 435 5.92 15.20 11.23
N ASP A 436 7.23 14.97 11.03
CA ASP A 436 7.88 14.96 9.72
C ASP A 436 8.61 13.63 9.51
N ASP A 437 7.85 12.63 9.04
CA ASP A 437 8.37 11.28 8.79
C ASP A 437 9.51 11.27 7.75
N GLY A 438 9.53 12.24 6.83
CA GLY A 438 10.53 12.34 5.76
C GLY A 438 11.96 12.56 6.28
N ASN A 439 12.12 13.20 7.44
CA ASN A 439 13.43 13.36 8.09
C ASN A 439 14.12 12.02 8.38
N THR A 440 13.35 10.95 8.59
CA THR A 440 13.88 9.58 8.72
C THR A 440 14.72 9.22 7.50
N PHE A 441 14.19 9.45 6.30
CA PHE A 441 14.85 9.07 5.05
C PHE A 441 16.00 10.00 4.69
N TYR A 442 15.91 11.29 5.03
CA TYR A 442 17.07 12.21 4.93
C TYR A 442 18.30 11.65 5.66
N LEU A 443 18.09 11.17 6.89
CA LEU A 443 19.15 10.60 7.74
C LEU A 443 19.57 9.20 7.26
N LEU A 444 18.64 8.31 6.90
CA LEU A 444 18.98 6.98 6.39
C LEU A 444 19.82 7.03 5.11
N ASN A 445 19.51 7.96 4.19
CA ASN A 445 20.28 8.13 2.96
C ASN A 445 21.76 8.48 3.23
N ARG A 446 22.10 8.95 4.43
CA ARG A 446 23.45 9.36 4.86
C ARG A 446 24.02 8.52 6.02
N ALA A 447 23.27 7.54 6.51
CA ALA A 447 23.66 6.74 7.67
C ALA A 447 24.82 5.80 7.35
N LYS A 448 25.75 5.62 8.30
CA LYS A 448 26.99 4.86 8.10
C LYS A 448 27.06 3.57 8.90
N ASN A 449 26.25 3.46 9.94
CA ASN A 449 26.29 2.38 10.92
C ASN A 449 24.91 2.17 11.55
N TYR A 450 24.85 1.25 12.52
CA TYR A 450 23.63 0.91 13.21
C TYR A 450 23.11 2.06 14.08
N GLU A 451 24.00 2.83 14.70
CA GLU A 451 23.65 3.96 15.55
C GLU A 451 22.97 5.07 14.74
N ASP A 452 23.52 5.42 13.57
CA ASP A 452 22.91 6.36 12.63
C ASP A 452 21.53 5.87 12.18
N TYR A 453 21.40 4.56 11.90
CA TYR A 453 20.13 3.93 11.55
C TYR A 453 19.09 4.06 12.67
N VAL A 454 19.42 3.71 13.91
CA VAL A 454 18.50 3.81 15.06
C VAL A 454 18.09 5.27 15.30
N ASN A 455 19.02 6.20 15.19
CA ASN A 455 18.75 7.63 15.32
C ASN A 455 17.82 8.14 14.21
N ALA A 456 17.99 7.65 12.98
CA ALA A 456 17.14 8.01 11.85
C ALA A 456 15.71 7.51 12.04
N ILE A 457 15.52 6.21 12.31
CA ILE A 457 14.18 5.60 12.40
C ILE A 457 13.38 6.13 13.60
N ARG A 458 14.02 6.69 14.63
CA ARG A 458 13.33 7.33 15.75
C ARG A 458 12.39 8.45 15.32
N LEU A 459 12.66 9.10 14.21
CA LEU A 459 11.86 10.21 13.67
C LEU A 459 10.62 9.74 12.90
N PHE A 460 10.46 8.43 12.71
CA PHE A 460 9.36 7.85 11.97
C PHE A 460 8.18 7.53 12.90
N GLU A 461 7.04 8.17 12.63
CA GLU A 461 5.85 8.16 13.48
C GLU A 461 4.72 7.33 12.90
N CYS A 462 4.36 7.54 11.61
CA CYS A 462 3.20 6.91 10.99
C CYS A 462 3.34 6.85 9.45
N PRO A 463 2.95 5.75 8.77
CA PRO A 463 2.39 4.50 9.30
C PRO A 463 3.45 3.64 9.98
N GLY A 464 3.09 2.76 10.91
CA GLY A 464 4.07 1.84 11.49
C GLY A 464 4.73 0.95 10.41
N GLN A 465 6.05 0.78 10.44
CA GLN A 465 6.79 -0.06 9.50
C GLN A 465 7.78 -0.97 10.24
N ASN A 466 8.05 -2.16 9.72
CA ASN A 466 9.18 -2.97 10.13
C ASN A 466 10.38 -2.66 9.22
N PHE A 467 11.34 -1.89 9.75
CA PHE A 467 12.58 -1.52 9.08
C PHE A 467 13.59 -2.65 9.23
N VAL A 468 14.06 -3.19 8.10
CA VAL A 468 15.19 -4.12 8.05
C VAL A 468 16.47 -3.35 7.74
N PHE A 469 17.58 -3.78 8.31
CA PHE A 469 18.88 -3.13 8.21
C PHE A 469 20.01 -4.14 8.02
N ALA A 470 20.98 -3.77 7.19
CA ALA A 470 22.29 -4.41 7.10
C ALA A 470 23.38 -3.35 6.98
N SER A 471 24.58 -3.62 7.52
CA SER A 471 25.76 -2.78 7.32
C SER A 471 26.96 -3.57 6.78
N LYS A 472 27.94 -2.87 6.21
CA LYS A 472 29.24 -3.46 5.83
C LYS A 472 30.03 -4.03 7.01
N SER A 473 29.70 -3.63 8.25
CA SER A 473 30.28 -4.19 9.48
C SER A 473 29.63 -5.51 9.90
N ASP A 474 28.83 -6.13 9.03
CA ASP A 474 28.07 -7.36 9.27
C ASP A 474 26.99 -7.26 10.36
N THR A 475 26.57 -6.02 10.71
CA THR A 475 25.43 -5.83 11.61
C THR A 475 24.13 -6.00 10.83
N ILE A 476 23.25 -6.87 11.33
CA ILE A 476 21.88 -7.03 10.83
C ILE A 476 20.90 -6.65 11.94
N ALA A 477 19.83 -5.94 11.58
CA ALA A 477 18.79 -5.57 12.53
C ALA A 477 17.42 -5.50 11.88
N LEU A 478 16.38 -5.61 12.71
CA LEU A 478 15.01 -5.41 12.30
C LEU A 478 14.23 -4.75 13.44
N TRP A 479 13.61 -3.61 13.17
CA TRP A 479 12.84 -2.81 14.11
C TRP A 479 11.41 -2.65 13.62
N GLN A 480 10.40 -2.94 14.45
CA GLN A 480 9.07 -2.40 14.23
C GLN A 480 9.02 -0.96 14.75
N GLN A 481 8.97 0.03 13.86
CA GLN A 481 9.07 1.43 14.19
C GLN A 481 7.80 2.21 13.83
N GLY A 482 7.43 3.10 14.73
CA GLY A 482 6.29 4.03 14.65
C GLY A 482 6.04 4.62 16.03
N LYS A 483 5.11 5.58 16.12
CA LYS A 483 4.55 6.02 17.40
C LYS A 483 3.29 5.22 17.69
N PHE A 484 3.43 4.18 18.50
CA PHE A 484 2.32 3.30 18.85
C PHE A 484 1.68 3.72 20.18
N PRO A 485 0.34 3.76 20.28
CA PRO A 485 -0.32 3.91 21.57
C PRO A 485 0.04 2.72 22.49
N ALA A 486 0.33 3.02 23.75
CA ALA A 486 0.46 2.01 24.79
C ALA A 486 -0.96 1.59 25.20
N ARG A 487 -1.34 0.36 24.86
CA ARG A 487 -2.70 -0.15 25.02
C ARG A 487 -2.81 -1.16 26.15
N TRP A 488 -3.91 -1.08 26.89
CA TRP A 488 -4.38 -2.22 27.71
C TRP A 488 -5.07 -3.27 26.82
N ASN A 489 -5.31 -4.45 27.38
CA ASN A 489 -5.95 -5.54 26.65
C ASN A 489 -7.32 -5.12 26.11
N ASN A 490 -7.60 -5.45 24.84
CA ASN A 490 -8.83 -5.12 24.09
C ASN A 490 -9.11 -3.63 23.83
N GLN A 491 -8.24 -2.69 24.20
CA GLN A 491 -8.43 -1.27 23.83
C GLN A 491 -8.37 -1.11 22.30
N GLY A 492 -9.42 -0.52 21.70
CA GLY A 492 -9.52 -0.33 20.25
C GLY A 492 -10.12 -1.49 19.47
N MET A 493 -10.55 -2.56 20.13
CA MET A 493 -11.20 -3.67 19.43
C MET A 493 -12.65 -3.35 19.01
N TYR A 494 -13.26 -2.35 19.65
CA TYR A 494 -14.64 -1.93 19.46
C TYR A 494 -14.69 -0.41 19.52
N VAL A 495 -15.73 0.19 18.93
CA VAL A 495 -16.03 1.62 19.09
C VAL A 495 -16.06 1.95 20.59
N MET A 496 -15.28 2.95 20.99
CA MET A 496 -15.08 3.30 22.39
C MET A 496 -16.03 4.45 22.82
N PRO A 497 -16.41 4.54 24.11
CA PRO A 497 -17.13 5.70 24.62
C PRO A 497 -16.30 7.00 24.50
N GLY A 498 -16.88 8.05 23.91
CA GLY A 498 -16.25 9.37 23.78
C GLY A 498 -16.72 10.39 24.81
N THR A 499 -17.10 9.95 26.02
CA THR A 499 -17.71 10.80 27.06
C THR A 499 -16.69 11.35 28.08
N ASP A 500 -15.50 10.77 28.16
CA ASP A 500 -14.37 11.20 28.99
C ASP A 500 -13.05 10.59 28.47
N SER A 501 -11.92 10.90 29.12
CA SER A 501 -10.58 10.48 28.69
C SER A 501 -10.16 9.06 29.14
N ARG A 502 -10.98 8.31 29.88
CA ARG A 502 -10.58 6.98 30.40
C ARG A 502 -10.26 5.98 29.29
N TYR A 503 -10.96 6.08 28.16
CA TYR A 503 -10.80 5.23 26.98
C TYR A 503 -9.77 5.78 25.97
N ASP A 504 -9.25 6.99 26.19
CA ASP A 504 -8.27 7.59 25.31
C ASP A 504 -6.90 6.89 25.39
N TRP A 505 -6.03 7.17 24.42
CA TRP A 505 -4.62 6.77 24.48
C TRP A 505 -3.93 7.48 25.65
N GLN A 506 -3.59 6.73 26.69
CA GLN A 506 -3.00 7.29 27.92
C GLN A 506 -1.51 7.61 27.77
N ALA A 507 -0.82 6.89 26.88
CA ALA A 507 0.60 7.10 26.59
C ALA A 507 0.95 6.53 25.21
N LEU A 508 2.14 6.88 24.72
CA LEU A 508 2.79 6.23 23.58
C LEU A 508 3.89 5.31 24.10
N ILE A 509 4.14 4.21 23.39
CA ILE A 509 5.25 3.30 23.69
C ILE A 509 6.58 4.01 23.43
N PRO A 510 7.51 4.07 24.41
CA PRO A 510 8.84 4.59 24.18
C PRO A 510 9.57 3.81 23.08
N GLN A 511 10.31 4.50 22.20
CA GLN A 511 10.94 3.85 21.04
C GLN A 511 11.82 2.66 21.43
N ALA A 512 12.61 2.76 22.51
CA ALA A 512 13.50 1.69 22.97
C ALA A 512 12.75 0.40 23.36
N GLU A 513 11.45 0.52 23.61
CA GLU A 513 10.56 -0.59 23.96
C GLU A 513 9.82 -1.14 22.74
N ASN A 514 9.92 -0.50 21.56
CA ASN A 514 9.36 -1.08 20.34
C ASN A 514 10.04 -2.43 20.03
N PRO A 515 9.32 -3.43 19.48
CA PRO A 515 9.91 -4.72 19.17
C PRO A 515 11.05 -4.61 18.15
N HIS A 516 12.23 -5.11 18.52
CA HIS A 516 13.39 -5.14 17.64
C HIS A 516 14.35 -6.28 17.98
N ALA A 517 15.21 -6.62 17.03
CA ALA A 517 16.31 -7.56 17.21
C ALA A 517 17.55 -7.09 16.44
N VAL A 518 18.73 -7.37 17.01
CA VAL A 518 20.03 -7.06 16.43
C VAL A 518 20.91 -8.31 16.52
N ASN A 519 21.55 -8.68 15.41
CA ASN A 519 22.50 -9.80 15.34
C ASN A 519 22.04 -11.07 16.10
N PRO A 520 20.84 -11.62 15.79
CA PRO A 520 20.36 -12.81 16.50
C PRO A 520 21.26 -14.01 16.20
N GLY A 521 21.38 -14.93 17.16
CA GLY A 521 22.22 -16.13 17.01
C GLY A 521 21.88 -17.02 15.81
N ARG A 522 20.63 -16.97 15.31
CA ARG A 522 20.21 -17.67 14.08
C ARG A 522 20.81 -17.11 12.79
N GLY A 523 21.39 -15.91 12.82
CA GLY A 523 22.07 -15.27 11.67
C GLY A 523 21.14 -14.68 10.60
N TYR A 524 19.84 -14.56 10.87
CA TYR A 524 18.88 -13.92 9.97
C TYR A 524 17.70 -13.27 10.70
N LEU A 525 17.05 -12.30 10.07
CA LEU A 525 15.82 -11.63 10.49
C LEU A 525 14.89 -11.47 9.29
N PHE A 526 13.58 -11.46 9.52
CA PHE A 526 12.60 -11.34 8.45
C PHE A 526 11.27 -10.75 8.94
N SER A 527 10.57 -10.08 8.04
CA SER A 527 9.19 -9.67 8.19
C SER A 527 8.44 -9.92 6.88
N ALA A 528 7.25 -10.49 7.02
CA ALA A 528 6.24 -10.69 6.00
C ALA A 528 4.87 -10.23 6.53
N ASN A 529 4.87 -9.12 7.30
CA ASN A 529 3.71 -8.52 7.96
C ASN A 529 3.09 -9.33 9.11
N GLN A 530 3.82 -10.32 9.61
CA GLN A 530 3.39 -11.09 10.76
C GLN A 530 3.60 -10.32 12.07
N ARG A 531 2.93 -10.78 13.14
CA ARG A 531 2.98 -10.12 14.45
C ARG A 531 4.43 -9.93 14.91
N PRO A 532 4.78 -8.76 15.50
CA PRO A 532 6.18 -8.42 15.77
C PRO A 532 6.82 -9.22 16.92
N ALA A 533 6.03 -9.63 17.90
CA ALA A 533 6.51 -10.24 19.14
C ALA A 533 5.52 -11.28 19.68
N ASP A 534 6.03 -12.16 20.53
CA ASP A 534 5.24 -13.14 21.27
C ASP A 534 4.56 -12.51 22.51
N ALA A 535 3.95 -13.36 23.35
CA ALA A 535 3.23 -12.93 24.55
C ALA A 535 4.12 -12.31 25.65
N ARG A 536 5.46 -12.33 25.53
CA ARG A 536 6.37 -11.70 26.49
C ARG A 536 6.44 -10.18 26.30
N TYR A 537 5.97 -9.67 25.18
CA TYR A 537 5.90 -8.23 24.95
C TYR A 537 4.85 -7.59 25.89
N PRO A 538 5.20 -6.53 26.64
CA PRO A 538 4.36 -6.05 27.74
C PRO A 538 3.12 -5.27 27.31
N TYR A 539 3.02 -4.86 26.04
CA TYR A 539 1.91 -4.06 25.53
C TYR A 539 0.95 -4.88 24.68
N TYR A 540 -0.34 -4.52 24.70
CA TYR A 540 -1.31 -5.06 23.76
C TYR A 540 -1.02 -4.55 22.33
N ILE A 541 -1.09 -5.43 21.34
CA ILE A 541 -0.72 -5.16 19.95
C ILE A 541 -1.87 -5.60 19.02
N PRO A 542 -2.98 -4.84 18.92
CA PRO A 542 -4.03 -5.13 17.95
C PRO A 542 -3.52 -4.92 16.52
N GLY A 543 -4.16 -5.57 15.55
CA GLY A 543 -3.79 -5.47 14.14
C GLY A 543 -4.26 -6.64 13.29
N ALA A 544 -3.88 -6.64 12.01
CA ALA A 544 -4.23 -7.66 11.03
C ALA A 544 -2.96 -8.39 10.53
N TYR A 545 -2.57 -9.46 11.21
CA TYR A 545 -1.28 -10.13 10.96
C TYR A 545 -1.41 -11.34 10.03
N ILE A 546 -0.53 -11.42 9.03
CA ILE A 546 -0.45 -12.52 8.07
C ILE A 546 0.76 -13.39 8.40
N THR A 547 0.60 -14.71 8.52
CA THR A 547 1.70 -15.59 8.92
C THR A 547 2.24 -16.57 7.86
N PRO A 548 1.50 -17.00 6.82
CA PRO A 548 2.00 -18.08 5.95
C PRO A 548 3.32 -17.74 5.24
N ARG A 549 3.43 -16.55 4.65
CA ARG A 549 4.67 -16.06 4.04
C ARG A 549 5.84 -16.04 5.04
N ALA A 550 5.58 -15.62 6.27
CA ALA A 550 6.56 -15.61 7.35
C ALA A 550 7.05 -17.03 7.69
N GLY A 551 6.13 -18.00 7.76
CA GLY A 551 6.46 -19.42 7.97
C GLY A 551 7.33 -19.99 6.84
N ALA A 552 7.02 -19.67 5.59
CA ALA A 552 7.81 -20.12 4.44
C ALA A 552 9.21 -19.50 4.45
N ILE A 553 9.33 -18.18 4.68
CA ILE A 553 10.62 -17.50 4.75
C ILE A 553 11.49 -18.07 5.89
N ASP A 554 10.92 -18.30 7.07
CA ASP A 554 11.63 -18.92 8.19
C ASP A 554 12.16 -20.32 7.85
N GLN A 555 11.34 -21.14 7.18
CA GLN A 555 11.72 -22.49 6.73
C GLN A 555 12.91 -22.45 5.75
N TYR A 556 12.89 -21.57 4.75
CA TYR A 556 13.98 -21.46 3.78
C TYR A 556 15.25 -20.88 4.42
N LEU A 557 15.16 -19.73 5.08
CA LEU A 557 16.35 -19.08 5.66
C LEU A 557 16.97 -19.90 6.80
N GLY A 558 16.15 -20.62 7.57
CA GLY A 558 16.63 -21.50 8.63
C GLY A 558 17.41 -22.71 8.11
N SER A 559 17.10 -23.21 6.92
CA SER A 559 17.75 -24.39 6.32
C SER A 559 18.95 -24.04 5.41
N MET A 560 18.97 -22.83 4.84
CA MET A 560 20.03 -22.40 3.94
C MET A 560 21.34 -22.04 4.66
N ASN A 561 22.46 -22.35 4.02
CA ASN A 561 23.81 -21.87 4.36
C ASN A 561 24.56 -21.61 3.05
N HIS A 562 25.68 -20.88 3.10
CA HIS A 562 26.40 -20.43 1.90
C HIS A 562 25.51 -19.64 0.93
N ILE A 563 24.60 -18.82 1.49
CA ILE A 563 23.61 -18.06 0.74
C ILE A 563 24.29 -17.06 -0.20
N THR A 564 23.76 -16.97 -1.42
CA THR A 564 24.16 -16.04 -2.49
C THR A 564 23.04 -15.04 -2.79
N VAL A 565 23.36 -14.00 -3.57
CA VAL A 565 22.35 -13.07 -4.11
C VAL A 565 21.33 -13.77 -5.00
N GLN A 566 21.74 -14.81 -5.73
CA GLN A 566 20.86 -15.60 -6.60
C GLN A 566 19.81 -16.35 -5.77
N ASP A 567 20.21 -16.98 -4.66
CA ASP A 567 19.27 -17.67 -3.77
C ASP A 567 18.20 -16.71 -3.22
N MET A 568 18.56 -15.45 -2.95
CA MET A 568 17.61 -14.45 -2.45
C MET A 568 16.66 -13.96 -3.54
N MET A 569 17.13 -13.82 -4.79
CA MET A 569 16.27 -13.52 -5.94
C MET A 569 15.31 -14.68 -6.23
N GLU A 570 15.76 -15.92 -6.12
CA GLU A 570 14.93 -17.11 -6.26
C GLU A 570 13.89 -17.22 -5.13
N LEU A 571 14.28 -16.94 -3.89
CA LEU A 571 13.36 -16.93 -2.75
C LEU A 571 12.25 -15.89 -2.93
N GLN A 572 12.59 -14.68 -3.40
CA GLN A 572 11.62 -13.63 -3.75
C GLN A 572 10.59 -14.08 -4.81
N ASN A 573 10.98 -14.96 -5.72
CA ASN A 573 10.13 -15.49 -6.80
C ASN A 573 9.53 -16.88 -6.51
N ASN A 574 9.74 -17.40 -5.29
CA ASN A 574 9.33 -18.75 -4.93
C ASN A 574 7.80 -18.90 -4.91
N TYR A 575 7.30 -19.94 -5.59
CA TYR A 575 5.87 -20.24 -5.75
C TYR A 575 5.33 -21.30 -4.78
N PHE A 576 6.13 -21.75 -3.81
CA PHE A 576 5.72 -22.79 -2.88
C PHE A 576 4.54 -22.34 -2.02
N ASN A 577 3.43 -23.07 -2.10
CA ASN A 577 2.22 -22.78 -1.35
C ASN A 577 2.26 -23.50 0.01
N ILE A 578 2.80 -22.81 1.02
CA ILE A 578 2.88 -23.36 2.38
C ILE A 578 1.49 -23.59 3.00
N MET A 579 0.50 -22.78 2.64
CA MET A 579 -0.89 -23.01 3.09
C MET A 579 -1.43 -24.30 2.51
N ALA A 580 -1.20 -24.57 1.22
CA ALA A 580 -1.63 -25.81 0.60
C ALA A 580 -0.92 -27.04 1.17
N ARG A 581 0.36 -26.94 1.55
CA ARG A 581 1.10 -28.03 2.22
C ARG A 581 0.34 -28.57 3.42
N ASP A 582 -0.21 -27.67 4.23
CA ASP A 582 -0.90 -28.01 5.48
C ASP A 582 -2.41 -28.28 5.23
N MET A 583 -3.04 -27.54 4.32
CA MET A 583 -4.47 -27.63 4.05
C MET A 583 -4.84 -28.84 3.16
N VAL A 584 -4.07 -29.17 2.13
CA VAL A 584 -4.40 -30.27 1.20
C VAL A 584 -4.59 -31.60 1.92
N PRO A 585 -3.72 -32.04 2.86
CA PRO A 585 -3.97 -33.25 3.64
C PRO A 585 -5.31 -33.26 4.37
N LEU A 586 -5.75 -32.13 4.91
CA LEU A 586 -7.05 -31.98 5.58
C LEU A 586 -8.19 -32.07 4.58
N MET A 587 -8.07 -31.42 3.42
CA MET A 587 -9.06 -31.49 2.35
C MET A 587 -9.25 -32.92 1.86
N LEU A 588 -8.16 -33.65 1.64
CA LEU A 588 -8.21 -35.06 1.22
C LEU A 588 -8.81 -35.96 2.32
N LYS A 589 -8.42 -35.75 3.59
CA LYS A 589 -8.94 -36.50 4.75
C LYS A 589 -10.45 -36.35 4.90
N TYR A 590 -10.97 -35.14 4.74
CA TYR A 590 -12.39 -34.86 4.96
C TYR A 590 -13.25 -35.03 3.69
N THR A 591 -12.69 -35.28 2.52
CA THR A 591 -13.52 -35.52 1.33
C THR A 591 -14.08 -36.95 1.35
N ASP A 592 -15.39 -37.07 1.14
CA ASP A 592 -16.04 -38.35 0.85
C ASP A 592 -15.97 -38.60 -0.66
N GLU A 593 -15.00 -39.41 -1.08
CA GLU A 593 -14.77 -39.72 -2.48
C GLU A 593 -16.00 -40.35 -3.15
N ASP A 594 -16.79 -41.15 -2.44
CA ASP A 594 -17.95 -41.86 -3.02
C ASP A 594 -19.06 -40.91 -3.45
N ARG A 595 -19.16 -39.77 -2.78
CA ARG A 595 -20.12 -38.68 -3.07
C ARG A 595 -19.63 -37.67 -4.11
N LEU A 596 -18.42 -37.84 -4.64
CA LEU A 596 -17.92 -36.97 -5.70
C LEU A 596 -18.59 -37.31 -7.03
N SER A 597 -19.06 -36.26 -7.70
CA SER A 597 -19.44 -36.31 -9.12
C SER A 597 -18.25 -36.74 -9.98
N ALA A 598 -18.52 -37.27 -11.18
CA ALA A 598 -17.46 -37.70 -12.09
C ALA A 598 -16.43 -36.59 -12.41
N PRO A 599 -16.84 -35.33 -12.68
CA PRO A 599 -15.89 -34.22 -12.85
C PRO A 599 -15.10 -33.93 -11.56
N ALA A 600 -15.75 -33.98 -10.40
CA ALA A 600 -15.09 -33.70 -9.12
C ALA A 600 -13.98 -34.71 -8.79
N ARG A 601 -14.14 -36.00 -9.13
CA ARG A 601 -13.07 -37.01 -8.93
C ARG A 601 -11.80 -36.71 -9.72
N LYS A 602 -11.94 -36.14 -10.93
CA LYS A 602 -10.80 -35.70 -11.73
C LYS A 602 -10.03 -34.58 -11.03
N TYR A 603 -10.74 -33.55 -10.57
CA TYR A 603 -10.13 -32.39 -9.90
C TYR A 603 -9.58 -32.74 -8.50
N TYR A 604 -10.22 -33.66 -7.78
CA TYR A 604 -9.67 -34.26 -6.57
C TYR A 604 -8.30 -34.89 -6.82
N SER A 605 -8.18 -35.71 -7.87
CA SER A 605 -6.92 -36.37 -8.24
C SER A 605 -5.85 -35.34 -8.62
N MET A 606 -6.22 -34.27 -9.34
CA MET A 606 -5.30 -33.18 -9.67
C MET A 606 -4.70 -32.50 -8.43
N VAL A 607 -5.51 -32.24 -7.39
CA VAL A 607 -5.01 -31.65 -6.13
C VAL A 607 -4.20 -32.67 -5.32
N LYS A 608 -4.64 -33.93 -5.29
CA LYS A 608 -3.93 -35.02 -4.60
C LYS A 608 -2.51 -35.24 -5.13
N ASP A 609 -2.33 -35.13 -6.45
CA ASP A 609 -1.04 -35.35 -7.11
C ASP A 609 -0.24 -34.04 -7.35
N TRP A 610 -0.75 -32.90 -6.86
CA TRP A 610 -0.12 -31.60 -7.06
C TRP A 610 1.16 -31.43 -6.21
N ASP A 611 2.17 -30.81 -6.80
CA ASP A 611 3.47 -30.52 -6.19
C ASP A 611 3.46 -29.33 -5.20
N LEU A 612 2.30 -28.71 -4.98
CA LEU A 612 2.10 -27.56 -4.11
C LEU A 612 2.76 -26.25 -4.60
N PHE A 613 3.23 -26.20 -5.85
CA PHE A 613 3.74 -24.96 -6.45
C PHE A 613 2.66 -24.22 -7.24
N ALA A 614 2.46 -22.95 -6.89
CA ALA A 614 1.58 -22.00 -7.57
C ALA A 614 2.25 -21.38 -8.82
N GLY A 615 2.96 -22.20 -9.61
CA GLY A 615 3.60 -21.74 -10.84
C GLY A 615 2.59 -21.32 -11.92
N PRO A 616 3.00 -20.57 -12.96
CA PRO A 616 2.08 -20.06 -13.98
C PRO A 616 1.22 -21.13 -14.67
N SER A 617 1.77 -22.32 -14.91
CA SER A 617 1.08 -23.46 -15.55
C SER A 617 0.37 -24.40 -14.57
N SER A 618 0.30 -24.06 -13.28
CA SER A 618 -0.20 -24.98 -12.25
C SER A 618 -1.73 -25.08 -12.28
N ALA A 619 -2.26 -26.13 -12.90
CA ALA A 619 -3.69 -26.45 -12.82
C ALA A 619 -4.11 -26.85 -11.40
N GLY A 620 -3.23 -27.55 -10.66
CA GLY A 620 -3.47 -27.95 -9.27
C GLY A 620 -3.72 -26.75 -8.36
N GLN A 621 -2.95 -25.66 -8.52
CA GLN A 621 -3.18 -24.41 -7.79
C GLN A 621 -4.55 -23.80 -8.09
N THR A 622 -5.00 -23.77 -9.35
CA THR A 622 -6.31 -23.23 -9.72
C THR A 622 -7.43 -24.01 -9.04
N VAL A 623 -7.36 -25.34 -9.11
CA VAL A 623 -8.36 -26.22 -8.46
C VAL A 623 -8.33 -26.03 -6.95
N TYR A 624 -7.15 -26.05 -6.33
CA TYR A 624 -6.99 -25.82 -4.89
C TYR A 624 -7.61 -24.47 -4.47
N GLN A 625 -7.30 -23.38 -5.16
CA GLN A 625 -7.78 -22.07 -4.76
C GLN A 625 -9.30 -21.96 -4.88
N VAL A 626 -9.89 -22.43 -5.98
CA VAL A 626 -11.35 -22.38 -6.14
C VAL A 626 -12.06 -23.31 -5.15
N TRP A 627 -11.46 -24.47 -4.84
CA TRP A 627 -11.99 -25.36 -3.81
C TRP A 627 -11.92 -24.70 -2.42
N MET A 628 -10.81 -24.04 -2.10
CA MET A 628 -10.66 -23.30 -0.84
C MET A 628 -11.64 -22.13 -0.74
N ASP A 629 -11.80 -21.33 -1.80
CA ASP A 629 -12.76 -20.23 -1.86
C ASP A 629 -14.20 -20.74 -1.68
N SER A 630 -14.55 -21.84 -2.36
CA SER A 630 -15.86 -22.48 -2.20
C SER A 630 -16.06 -23.04 -0.79
N LEU A 631 -15.02 -23.56 -0.15
CA LEU A 631 -15.08 -24.09 1.21
C LEU A 631 -15.28 -22.98 2.23
N LEU A 632 -14.54 -21.86 2.11
CA LEU A 632 -14.72 -20.69 2.98
C LEU A 632 -16.14 -20.14 2.91
N VAL A 633 -16.71 -20.04 1.71
CA VAL A 633 -18.11 -19.62 1.54
C VAL A 633 -19.07 -20.63 2.18
N ASN A 634 -18.86 -21.92 1.95
CA ASN A 634 -19.71 -22.98 2.51
C ASN A 634 -19.72 -23.02 4.04
N ILE A 635 -18.62 -22.67 4.70
CA ILE A 635 -18.47 -22.74 6.17
C ILE A 635 -18.86 -21.43 6.87
N TRP A 636 -18.66 -20.27 6.23
CA TRP A 636 -18.80 -18.99 6.96
C TRP A 636 -19.99 -18.13 6.52
N GLN A 637 -20.50 -18.32 5.31
CA GLN A 637 -21.39 -17.34 4.69
C GLN A 637 -22.77 -17.28 5.34
N ASP A 638 -23.28 -18.38 5.88
CA ASP A 638 -24.61 -18.45 6.49
C ASP A 638 -24.66 -17.82 7.88
N GLU A 639 -23.67 -18.04 8.75
CA GLU A 639 -23.63 -17.32 10.03
C GLU A 639 -23.30 -15.85 9.83
N LEU A 640 -22.31 -15.51 9.01
CA LEU A 640 -21.94 -14.12 8.76
C LEU A 640 -23.03 -13.37 7.98
N GLY A 641 -23.84 -14.08 7.18
CA GLY A 641 -25.00 -13.53 6.49
C GLY A 641 -26.04 -12.93 7.45
N ARG A 642 -26.11 -13.42 8.69
CA ARG A 642 -27.00 -12.88 9.75
C ARG A 642 -26.63 -11.46 10.18
N ALA A 643 -25.41 -11.01 9.88
CA ALA A 643 -24.94 -9.67 10.22
C ALA A 643 -25.68 -8.57 9.46
N GLY A 644 -26.24 -8.86 8.27
CA GLY A 644 -26.99 -7.87 7.48
C GLY A 644 -26.13 -6.78 6.81
N PHE A 645 -24.81 -6.93 6.82
CA PHE A 645 -23.85 -6.09 6.10
C PHE A 645 -22.69 -6.93 5.56
N LYS A 646 -21.85 -6.34 4.71
CA LYS A 646 -20.67 -7.03 4.16
C LYS A 646 -19.63 -7.25 5.27
N VAL A 647 -19.35 -8.52 5.56
CA VAL A 647 -18.33 -8.96 6.53
C VAL A 647 -17.15 -9.57 5.77
N GLU A 648 -15.94 -9.34 6.25
CA GLU A 648 -14.74 -10.04 5.80
C GLU A 648 -14.78 -11.48 6.33
N LEU A 649 -14.66 -12.49 5.47
CA LEU A 649 -14.64 -13.88 5.92
C LEU A 649 -13.37 -14.13 6.76
N PRO A 650 -13.42 -15.06 7.74
CA PRO A 650 -12.22 -15.58 8.37
C PRO A 650 -11.17 -16.03 7.34
N ALA A 651 -9.91 -15.75 7.62
CA ALA A 651 -8.80 -16.08 6.72
C ALA A 651 -8.68 -17.61 6.49
N GLU A 652 -8.10 -18.00 5.36
CA GLU A 652 -7.76 -19.41 5.05
C GLU A 652 -7.00 -20.09 6.21
N GLN A 653 -6.06 -19.35 6.81
CA GLN A 653 -5.30 -19.78 7.97
C GLN A 653 -6.18 -20.12 9.17
N THR A 654 -7.19 -19.30 9.48
CA THR A 654 -8.09 -19.54 10.60
C THR A 654 -8.83 -20.87 10.41
N LEU A 655 -9.35 -21.12 9.20
CA LEU A 655 -10.03 -22.38 8.90
C LEU A 655 -9.08 -23.57 9.03
N MET A 656 -7.87 -23.47 8.46
CA MET A 656 -6.85 -24.52 8.53
C MET A 656 -6.50 -24.87 9.98
N GLU A 657 -6.15 -23.88 10.81
CA GLU A 657 -5.78 -24.10 12.21
C GLU A 657 -6.94 -24.69 13.04
N LEU A 658 -8.19 -24.33 12.73
CA LEU A 658 -9.37 -24.92 13.38
C LEU A 658 -9.59 -26.39 12.98
N LEU A 659 -9.27 -26.76 11.74
CA LEU A 659 -9.37 -28.13 11.24
C LEU A 659 -8.25 -29.04 11.75
N GLU A 660 -7.03 -28.51 11.93
CA GLU A 660 -5.89 -29.24 12.51
C GLU A 660 -6.13 -29.66 13.97
N LYS A 661 -6.79 -28.80 14.74
CA LYS A 661 -7.07 -29.03 16.17
C LYS A 661 -8.14 -30.11 16.42
N ASP A 662 -8.66 -30.76 15.37
CA ASP A 662 -9.78 -31.70 15.39
C ASP A 662 -10.92 -31.21 16.30
N SER A 663 -11.48 -30.08 15.90
CA SER A 663 -12.80 -29.67 16.31
C SER A 663 -13.71 -29.87 15.10
N THR A 664 -14.95 -30.27 15.25
CA THR A 664 -15.95 -30.10 14.18
C THR A 664 -16.26 -28.58 14.04
N VAL A 665 -15.28 -27.79 13.58
CA VAL A 665 -15.13 -26.32 13.47
C VAL A 665 -16.18 -25.52 14.27
N MET A 666 -16.10 -25.61 15.61
CA MET A 666 -16.79 -24.79 16.62
C MET A 666 -18.34 -24.62 16.51
N GLY A 667 -19.03 -25.33 15.61
CA GLY A 667 -20.47 -25.19 15.37
C GLY A 667 -20.86 -24.44 14.08
N TYR A 668 -19.90 -24.17 13.18
CA TYR A 668 -20.08 -23.42 11.92
C TYR A 668 -20.09 -24.30 10.66
N VAL A 669 -20.06 -25.62 10.83
CA VAL A 669 -20.02 -26.56 9.71
C VAL A 669 -21.43 -26.84 9.18
N ASP A 670 -22.42 -26.64 10.03
CA ASP A 670 -23.84 -26.80 9.73
C ASP A 670 -24.33 -25.58 8.96
N ASN A 671 -24.97 -25.77 7.80
CA ASN A 671 -25.63 -24.67 7.14
C ASN A 671 -26.97 -24.42 7.84
N ILE A 672 -27.05 -23.35 8.63
CA ILE A 672 -28.23 -23.06 9.46
C ILE A 672 -29.51 -22.78 8.66
N ASN A 673 -29.41 -22.70 7.33
CA ASN A 673 -30.53 -22.52 6.41
C ASN A 673 -31.05 -23.83 5.79
N THR A 674 -30.44 -24.98 6.09
CA THR A 674 -30.89 -26.30 5.62
C THR A 674 -31.52 -27.10 6.76
N ALA A 675 -32.31 -28.12 6.40
CA ALA A 675 -32.93 -29.01 7.40
C ALA A 675 -32.01 -30.16 7.84
N ALA A 676 -31.02 -30.52 7.00
CA ALA A 676 -30.11 -31.61 7.25
C ALA A 676 -28.81 -31.04 7.81
N ARG A 677 -28.37 -31.53 8.97
CA ARG A 677 -27.14 -31.05 9.58
C ARG A 677 -25.91 -31.51 8.79
N GLU A 678 -25.19 -30.59 8.17
CA GLU A 678 -23.97 -30.90 7.45
C GLU A 678 -22.81 -31.22 8.42
N THR A 679 -21.88 -32.04 7.92
CA THR A 679 -20.61 -32.36 8.59
C THR A 679 -19.46 -31.78 7.78
N ILE A 680 -18.24 -31.80 8.33
CA ILE A 680 -17.08 -31.29 7.60
C ILE A 680 -16.86 -32.12 6.33
N HIS A 681 -17.20 -33.40 6.38
CA HIS A 681 -17.17 -34.26 5.20
C HIS A 681 -18.15 -33.82 4.12
N THR A 682 -19.37 -33.47 4.52
CA THR A 682 -20.36 -32.91 3.59
C THR A 682 -19.88 -31.59 3.00
N GLN A 683 -19.46 -30.62 3.83
CA GLN A 683 -19.05 -29.30 3.35
C GLN A 683 -17.83 -29.35 2.42
N MET A 684 -16.84 -30.18 2.75
CA MET A 684 -15.63 -30.40 1.94
C MET A 684 -15.97 -31.00 0.57
N THR A 685 -16.79 -32.05 0.57
CA THR A 685 -17.22 -32.77 -0.64
C THR A 685 -18.11 -31.89 -1.53
N ASP A 686 -19.06 -31.17 -0.93
CA ASP A 686 -19.97 -30.29 -1.67
C ASP A 686 -19.23 -29.07 -2.23
N ALA A 687 -18.23 -28.53 -1.53
CA ALA A 687 -17.35 -27.49 -2.06
C ALA A 687 -16.59 -27.96 -3.31
N LEU A 688 -16.07 -29.20 -3.31
CA LEU A 688 -15.39 -29.76 -4.47
C LEU A 688 -16.36 -30.03 -5.63
N ASN A 689 -17.55 -30.55 -5.35
CA ASN A 689 -18.59 -30.73 -6.38
C ASN A 689 -19.00 -29.39 -7.02
N LYS A 690 -19.16 -28.31 -6.23
CA LYS A 690 -19.40 -26.96 -6.75
C LYS A 690 -18.21 -26.44 -7.58
N THR A 691 -16.99 -26.66 -7.09
CA THR A 691 -15.75 -26.29 -7.78
C THR A 691 -15.66 -26.96 -9.16
N ALA A 692 -15.99 -28.25 -9.23
CA ALA A 692 -15.90 -29.02 -10.47
C ALA A 692 -16.74 -28.43 -11.61
N VAL A 693 -17.94 -27.89 -11.31
CA VAL A 693 -18.81 -27.24 -12.31
C VAL A 693 -18.11 -26.02 -12.93
N LEU A 694 -17.46 -25.19 -12.13
CA LEU A 694 -16.69 -24.04 -12.63
C LEU A 694 -15.44 -24.50 -13.38
N MET A 695 -14.75 -25.51 -12.87
CA MET A 695 -13.53 -26.04 -13.49
C MET A 695 -13.77 -26.64 -14.87
N GLU A 696 -14.89 -27.33 -15.11
CA GLU A 696 -15.22 -27.85 -16.45
C GLU A 696 -15.35 -26.73 -17.48
N GLY A 697 -15.97 -25.60 -17.08
CA GLY A 697 -16.08 -24.41 -17.92
C GLY A 697 -14.72 -23.78 -18.21
N LEU A 698 -13.89 -23.59 -17.18
CA LEU A 698 -12.55 -23.02 -17.33
C LEU A 698 -11.63 -23.92 -18.16
N GLU A 699 -11.71 -25.23 -17.98
CA GLU A 699 -10.94 -26.19 -18.75
C GLU A 699 -11.34 -26.19 -20.23
N LYS A 700 -12.64 -26.15 -20.53
CA LYS A 700 -13.14 -26.01 -21.90
C LYS A 700 -12.63 -24.72 -22.57
N ASP A 701 -12.52 -23.64 -21.80
CA ASP A 701 -11.98 -22.36 -22.25
C ASP A 701 -10.43 -22.31 -22.28
N GLY A 702 -9.74 -23.38 -21.87
CA GLY A 702 -8.27 -23.42 -21.80
C GLY A 702 -7.66 -22.52 -20.70
N LYS A 703 -8.44 -22.19 -19.65
CA LYS A 703 -8.10 -21.27 -18.55
C LYS A 703 -7.75 -21.98 -17.24
N LEU A 704 -7.54 -23.30 -17.26
CA LEU A 704 -7.25 -24.06 -16.04
C LEU A 704 -5.84 -23.76 -15.48
N GLU A 705 -4.88 -23.38 -16.33
CA GLU A 705 -3.56 -22.93 -15.87
C GLU A 705 -3.66 -21.68 -14.98
N TRP A 706 -2.94 -21.67 -13.87
CA TRP A 706 -3.03 -20.62 -12.84
C TRP A 706 -2.90 -19.20 -13.37
N ALA A 707 -1.92 -18.91 -14.23
CA ALA A 707 -1.72 -17.57 -14.76
C ALA A 707 -2.90 -17.11 -15.65
N LYS A 708 -3.52 -18.04 -16.40
CA LYS A 708 -4.69 -17.75 -17.25
C LYS A 708 -5.96 -17.53 -16.42
N PHE A 709 -6.11 -18.28 -15.32
CA PHE A 709 -7.21 -18.09 -14.37
C PHE A 709 -7.10 -16.75 -13.63
N LYS A 710 -5.92 -16.45 -13.08
CA LYS A 710 -5.64 -15.26 -12.28
C LYS A 710 -5.62 -13.97 -13.13
N ASP A 711 -5.19 -14.08 -14.40
CA ASP A 711 -5.18 -13.00 -15.38
C ASP A 711 -4.45 -11.75 -14.85
N VAL A 712 -3.18 -11.94 -14.45
CA VAL A 712 -2.36 -10.89 -13.86
C VAL A 712 -2.30 -9.70 -14.83
N SER A 713 -2.71 -8.54 -14.33
CA SER A 713 -2.92 -7.33 -15.11
C SER A 713 -2.46 -6.10 -14.35
N ILE A 714 -1.78 -5.20 -15.06
CA ILE A 714 -1.29 -3.93 -14.55
C ILE A 714 -1.99 -2.83 -15.33
N TYR A 715 -2.81 -2.04 -14.62
CA TYR A 715 -3.67 -1.04 -15.23
C TYR A 715 -3.02 0.35 -15.19
N HIS A 716 -3.38 1.19 -16.15
CA HIS A 716 -3.14 2.63 -16.02
C HIS A 716 -3.87 3.20 -14.78
N LEU A 717 -3.42 4.32 -14.21
CA LEU A 717 -4.04 4.96 -13.02
C LEU A 717 -5.54 5.29 -13.15
N LEU A 718 -6.06 5.38 -14.38
CA LEU A 718 -7.50 5.55 -14.66
C LEU A 718 -8.25 4.22 -14.84
N GLY A 719 -7.60 3.10 -14.50
CA GLY A 719 -8.14 1.74 -14.51
C GLY A 719 -8.67 1.32 -15.88
N ASN A 720 -9.81 0.62 -15.85
CA ASN A 720 -10.50 0.12 -17.04
C ASN A 720 -10.94 1.22 -18.02
N ALA A 721 -10.91 2.48 -17.62
CA ALA A 721 -11.23 3.59 -18.51
C ALA A 721 -10.17 3.78 -19.62
N LEU A 722 -8.92 3.34 -19.38
CA LEU A 722 -7.80 3.37 -20.33
C LEU A 722 -7.14 2.00 -20.51
N LEU A 723 -7.95 0.96 -20.73
CA LEU A 723 -7.48 -0.41 -20.95
C LEU A 723 -6.40 -0.55 -22.05
N PRO A 724 -6.39 0.23 -23.15
CA PRO A 724 -5.31 0.17 -24.14
C PRO A 724 -3.91 0.52 -23.60
N PHE A 725 -3.81 1.15 -22.41
CA PHE A 725 -2.54 1.46 -21.74
C PHE A 725 -2.23 0.49 -20.60
N ALA A 726 -2.98 -0.60 -20.47
CA ALA A 726 -2.74 -1.67 -19.51
C ALA A 726 -1.92 -2.81 -20.13
N ARG A 727 -1.30 -3.62 -19.27
CA ARG A 727 -0.64 -4.88 -19.63
C ARG A 727 -1.39 -6.02 -18.94
N THR A 728 -2.05 -6.87 -19.72
CA THR A 728 -2.96 -7.92 -19.21
C THR A 728 -2.46 -9.31 -19.56
N GLY A 729 -2.93 -10.34 -18.85
CA GLY A 729 -2.60 -11.75 -19.13
C GLY A 729 -1.12 -12.09 -18.89
N LEU A 730 -0.47 -11.47 -17.90
CA LEU A 730 0.94 -11.73 -17.60
C LEU A 730 1.12 -13.16 -17.04
N ASN A 731 2.13 -13.86 -17.55
CA ASN A 731 2.40 -15.26 -17.21
C ASN A 731 3.19 -15.40 -15.89
N VAL A 732 2.55 -15.10 -14.76
CA VAL A 732 3.19 -15.04 -13.43
C VAL A 732 2.42 -15.88 -12.40
N GLY A 733 3.15 -16.71 -11.65
CA GLY A 733 2.60 -17.55 -10.58
C GLY A 733 2.36 -16.78 -9.27
N GLY A 734 2.22 -17.48 -8.15
CA GLY A 734 2.09 -16.90 -6.81
C GLY A 734 0.66 -16.57 -6.39
N TRP A 735 0.48 -16.20 -5.11
CA TRP A 735 -0.80 -15.86 -4.47
C TRP A 735 -0.54 -15.07 -3.16
N SER A 736 -1.54 -14.42 -2.56
CA SER A 736 -1.36 -13.48 -1.43
C SER A 736 -0.61 -14.04 -0.23
N ASN A 737 -0.80 -15.33 0.07
CA ASN A 737 -0.16 -16.04 1.19
C ASN A 737 1.15 -16.77 0.79
N ILE A 738 1.64 -16.58 -0.44
CA ILE A 738 2.89 -17.16 -0.98
C ILE A 738 3.96 -16.07 -1.05
N ILE A 739 5.26 -16.45 -0.91
CA ILE A 739 6.37 -15.47 -0.89
C ILE A 739 6.31 -14.54 -2.11
N ASN A 740 6.14 -15.10 -3.31
CA ASN A 740 5.81 -14.34 -4.50
C ASN A 740 4.32 -13.96 -4.49
N ALA A 741 3.99 -12.89 -3.77
CA ALA A 741 2.61 -12.49 -3.46
C ALA A 741 1.87 -11.81 -4.62
N VAL A 742 1.88 -12.41 -5.82
CA VAL A 742 1.24 -11.84 -7.02
C VAL A 742 -0.20 -12.33 -7.14
N LYS A 743 -1.16 -11.41 -7.02
CA LYS A 743 -2.59 -11.59 -7.34
C LYS A 743 -2.89 -11.05 -8.75
N LYS A 744 -4.15 -10.70 -9.01
CA LYS A 744 -4.61 -10.13 -10.28
C LYS A 744 -3.96 -8.77 -10.60
N SER A 745 -4.10 -7.79 -9.71
CA SER A 745 -3.59 -6.42 -9.92
C SER A 745 -2.82 -5.90 -8.70
N HIS A 746 -2.24 -6.83 -7.93
CA HIS A 746 -1.54 -6.55 -6.68
C HIS A 746 -0.35 -7.52 -6.57
N GLY A 747 0.77 -7.04 -6.04
CA GLY A 747 1.94 -7.87 -5.80
C GLY A 747 3.22 -7.06 -5.61
N PRO A 748 4.40 -7.70 -5.74
CA PRO A 748 5.72 -7.07 -5.60
C PRO A 748 5.90 -5.85 -6.51
N SER A 749 5.67 -4.67 -5.94
CA SER A 749 5.70 -3.37 -6.61
C SER A 749 7.12 -2.85 -6.80
N TRP A 750 8.06 -3.30 -5.97
CA TRP A 750 9.50 -3.14 -6.11
C TRP A 750 10.15 -4.40 -5.57
N ARG A 751 11.27 -4.83 -6.14
CA ARG A 751 12.09 -5.91 -5.62
C ARG A 751 13.52 -5.43 -5.55
N MET A 752 14.18 -5.66 -4.42
CA MET A 752 15.58 -5.32 -4.21
C MET A 752 16.30 -6.43 -3.46
N VAL A 753 17.54 -6.71 -3.87
CA VAL A 753 18.51 -7.57 -3.16
C VAL A 753 19.85 -6.84 -3.14
N VAL A 754 20.41 -6.62 -1.96
CA VAL A 754 21.69 -5.92 -1.75
C VAL A 754 22.61 -6.78 -0.91
N GLN A 755 23.77 -7.12 -1.47
CA GLN A 755 24.90 -7.68 -0.75
C GLN A 755 25.92 -6.57 -0.45
N LEU A 756 26.20 -6.34 0.83
CA LEU A 756 27.11 -5.28 1.28
C LEU A 756 28.59 -5.71 1.23
N SER A 757 29.02 -6.24 0.08
CA SER A 757 30.42 -6.50 -0.25
C SER A 757 31.17 -5.20 -0.56
N THR A 758 32.46 -5.30 -0.86
CA THR A 758 33.28 -4.16 -1.33
C THR A 758 33.86 -4.48 -2.72
N PRO A 759 33.35 -3.87 -3.81
CA PRO A 759 32.24 -2.90 -3.85
C PRO A 759 30.87 -3.53 -3.55
N THR A 760 29.87 -2.70 -3.19
CA THR A 760 28.49 -3.16 -2.93
C THR A 760 27.88 -3.78 -4.18
N GLU A 761 27.17 -4.88 -4.02
CA GLU A 761 26.46 -5.61 -5.07
C GLU A 761 24.95 -5.50 -4.87
N ALA A 762 24.22 -5.05 -5.88
CA ALA A 762 22.79 -4.80 -5.74
C ALA A 762 22.01 -5.10 -7.02
N TYR A 763 20.78 -5.60 -6.84
CA TYR A 763 19.85 -6.00 -7.89
C TYR A 763 18.46 -5.46 -7.61
N GLY A 764 17.72 -5.09 -8.65
CA GLY A 764 16.35 -4.63 -8.50
C GLY A 764 15.51 -4.69 -9.78
N VAL A 765 14.19 -4.66 -9.59
CA VAL A 765 13.19 -4.65 -10.66
C VAL A 765 11.82 -4.20 -10.11
N TYR A 766 10.98 -3.59 -10.95
CA TYR A 766 9.58 -3.29 -10.65
C TYR A 766 8.69 -3.43 -11.90
N PRO A 767 7.37 -3.66 -11.74
CA PRO A 767 6.45 -3.91 -12.84
C PRO A 767 5.98 -2.61 -13.52
N GLY A 768 6.91 -1.88 -14.14
CA GLY A 768 6.62 -0.65 -14.90
C GLY A 768 7.89 -0.09 -15.54
N GLY A 769 7.92 1.21 -15.83
CA GLY A 769 9.11 1.89 -16.31
C GLY A 769 9.29 3.27 -15.67
N GLN A 770 10.34 3.99 -16.05
CA GLN A 770 10.66 5.30 -15.45
C GLN A 770 9.70 6.40 -15.91
N SER A 771 9.14 6.29 -17.12
CA SER A 771 8.21 7.27 -17.67
C SER A 771 6.75 6.92 -17.36
N GLY A 772 5.95 7.93 -17.01
CA GLY A 772 4.50 7.81 -16.92
C GLY A 772 3.77 8.04 -18.24
N ASN A 773 4.49 8.36 -19.31
CA ASN A 773 3.90 8.64 -20.62
C ASN A 773 3.66 7.32 -21.40
N PRO A 774 2.41 6.95 -21.73
CA PRO A 774 2.13 5.73 -22.51
C PRO A 774 2.75 5.71 -23.92
N GLY A 775 3.13 6.87 -24.46
CA GLY A 775 3.87 6.98 -25.72
C GLY A 775 5.38 6.78 -25.60
N SER A 776 5.90 6.53 -24.40
CA SER A 776 7.33 6.30 -24.12
C SER A 776 7.67 4.82 -24.17
N ARG A 777 8.83 4.48 -24.73
CA ARG A 777 9.39 3.12 -24.58
C ARG A 777 9.78 2.76 -23.15
N PHE A 778 9.82 3.74 -22.24
CA PHE A 778 10.13 3.56 -20.82
C PHE A 778 8.88 3.56 -19.94
N TYR A 779 7.71 3.33 -20.53
CA TYR A 779 6.44 3.25 -19.80
C TYR A 779 6.29 1.91 -19.07
N ASP A 780 6.60 0.80 -19.75
CA ASP A 780 6.31 -0.56 -19.31
C ASP A 780 7.48 -1.53 -19.54
N ASN A 781 8.69 -1.02 -19.82
CA ASN A 781 9.85 -1.77 -20.29
C ASN A 781 10.39 -2.82 -19.32
N ALA A 782 10.14 -2.71 -18.01
CA ALA A 782 10.61 -3.71 -17.03
C ALA A 782 9.58 -4.81 -16.73
N ILE A 783 8.34 -4.74 -17.26
CA ILE A 783 7.27 -5.69 -16.90
C ILE A 783 7.64 -7.13 -17.26
N ASP A 784 8.19 -7.37 -18.45
CA ASP A 784 8.52 -8.74 -18.88
C ASP A 784 9.71 -9.32 -18.07
N THR A 785 10.66 -8.46 -17.70
CA THR A 785 11.76 -8.83 -16.80
C THR A 785 11.23 -9.18 -15.41
N TRP A 786 10.34 -8.36 -14.86
CA TRP A 786 9.67 -8.61 -13.59
C TRP A 786 8.83 -9.89 -13.63
N ALA A 787 8.02 -10.08 -14.66
CA ALA A 787 7.12 -11.22 -14.83
C ALA A 787 7.88 -12.54 -14.96
N SER A 788 9.08 -12.51 -15.54
CA SER A 788 9.97 -13.67 -15.64
C SER A 788 10.85 -13.91 -14.41
N GLY A 789 10.67 -13.13 -13.33
CA GLY A 789 11.44 -13.26 -12.09
C GLY A 789 12.91 -12.85 -12.21
N LYS A 790 13.23 -12.03 -13.22
CA LYS A 790 14.59 -11.53 -13.49
C LYS A 790 14.81 -10.16 -12.88
N TYR A 791 16.08 -9.80 -12.72
CA TYR A 791 16.50 -8.55 -12.07
C TYR A 791 17.53 -7.82 -12.92
N TYR A 792 17.54 -6.50 -12.80
CA TYR A 792 18.61 -5.66 -13.31
C TYR A 792 19.70 -5.50 -12.26
N ARG A 793 20.94 -5.42 -12.71
CA ARG A 793 22.04 -4.95 -11.87
C ARG A 793 21.82 -3.47 -11.56
N LEU A 794 21.81 -3.11 -10.29
CA LEU A 794 21.72 -1.71 -9.87
C LEU A 794 23.12 -1.09 -9.93
N TRP A 795 23.32 -0.19 -10.88
CA TRP A 795 24.59 0.49 -11.03
C TRP A 795 24.71 1.62 -10.00
N PHE A 796 25.48 1.39 -8.94
CA PHE A 796 25.79 2.45 -7.98
C PHE A 796 26.95 3.32 -8.50
N MET A 797 26.61 4.27 -9.36
CA MET A 797 27.54 5.11 -10.09
C MET A 797 28.46 5.89 -9.15
N SER A 798 29.74 5.93 -9.46
CA SER A 798 30.77 6.68 -8.73
C SER A 798 31.18 7.93 -9.49
N GLU A 799 31.66 8.93 -8.75
CA GLU A 799 32.36 10.09 -9.31
C GLU A 799 33.59 9.58 -10.09
N GLY A 800 33.73 9.96 -11.36
CA GLY A 800 34.73 9.44 -12.30
C GLY A 800 34.19 8.45 -13.35
N GLU A 801 32.96 7.94 -13.21
CA GLU A 801 32.32 7.06 -14.20
C GLU A 801 31.50 7.84 -15.26
N GLU A 802 31.66 9.17 -15.38
CA GLU A 802 30.81 10.01 -16.25
C GLU A 802 30.93 9.67 -17.74
N ARG A 803 32.00 8.97 -18.13
CA ARG A 803 32.27 8.51 -19.49
C ARG A 803 32.07 7.00 -19.68
N ASP A 804 31.53 6.32 -18.68
CA ASP A 804 31.22 4.89 -18.80
C ASP A 804 30.20 4.65 -19.92
N THR A 805 30.37 3.56 -20.66
CA THR A 805 29.48 3.19 -21.79
C THR A 805 28.02 2.93 -21.39
N ARG A 806 27.75 2.72 -20.10
CA ARG A 806 26.41 2.62 -19.52
C ARG A 806 25.68 3.96 -19.51
N VAL A 807 26.39 5.09 -19.48
CA VAL A 807 25.79 6.43 -19.64
C VAL A 807 25.27 6.57 -21.06
N LYS A 808 23.95 6.71 -21.21
CA LYS A 808 23.30 6.92 -22.51
C LYS A 808 22.95 8.38 -22.76
N TRP A 809 22.53 9.08 -21.71
CA TRP A 809 22.12 10.48 -21.79
C TRP A 809 22.63 11.28 -20.59
N ARG A 810 22.74 12.58 -20.78
CA ARG A 810 23.20 13.53 -19.76
C ARG A 810 22.33 14.78 -19.76
N MET A 811 21.85 15.14 -18.60
CA MET A 811 21.15 16.41 -18.37
C MET A 811 21.95 17.25 -17.38
N ASP A 812 22.34 18.45 -17.80
CA ASP A 812 23.07 19.41 -16.96
C ASP A 812 22.14 20.52 -16.49
N PHE A 813 22.24 20.86 -15.22
CA PHE A 813 21.53 21.97 -14.60
C PHE A 813 22.54 22.98 -14.05
N SER A 814 22.35 24.25 -14.42
CA SER A 814 23.18 25.36 -13.97
C SER A 814 22.35 26.52 -13.44
N LYS A 815 23.02 27.46 -12.77
CA LYS A 815 22.42 28.71 -12.37
C LYS A 815 22.07 29.58 -13.59
N GLY A 816 20.79 29.99 -13.64
CA GLY A 816 20.17 30.87 -14.64
C GLY A 816 20.71 32.29 -14.67
#